data_AF-A0A7Y4SVB3-F1
#
_entry.id   AF-A0A7Y4SVB3-F1
#
_cell.length_a   1.000
_cell.length_b   1.000
_cell.length_c   1.000
_cell.angle_alpha   90.00
_cell.angle_beta   90.00
_cell.angle_gamma   90.00
#
_symmetry.space_group_name_H-M   'P 1'
#
loop_
_entity.id
_entity.type
_entity.pdbx_description
1 polymer ?
#
loop_
_entity_poly.entity_id
_entity_poly.type
_entity_poly.pdbx_seq_one_letter_code
_entity_poly.pdbx_strand_id
1 'polypeptide(L)'
;MRTLVPGWSLRLARTLVAGGLLALPLFAQSHKLVTAPPPGPGGGDVRELLTSPDGTRVVYRADEESYGVVELFSAPADGSSAPVKLNGALTKYGGVAEHGFAISPDGTRVVYRAIQDHPLKTELYSAPIDGSASAVRLSGPIVGDGVERFEISADGSRVVYAADQDMWHRFELYSAPIDGSTSAVRVSGTVSGPPGVHHFHLGAGGRAVYIAPRQLFSVPLDGSAAPTQLTSLPASNQVTEFQLTADGTRAVFVESQSNPVVEKHLWTVPIDGSLGPLRLTPTPLSPFGLEFRISSAGTRAVHLALTSTGVFELFSVPLDGSTAPVRLHPALAADRTVVYGSYDITADGARVVWLADQTDDEVFELWSAPIDASAAAQKLSGALVAGGDVAGVHGVSRVTAGERVVYVADQDTDGVLELYSVPADGSGAVLKLNGPLVSAAVHPYSNDLLASSAPFGADHARAVFALDTFVGSQTITELFSVPVDASAGPVKLNAPLVSGGSVSPGQGWGFEGSHVFYIADQDTDEIGELYGVPLDGAPGLVKLNGPMAPTPPPFRVDCLAFTSDATRVVYALDGANTEISSVPADGSGSPISLSGPLVWRDAILSLPLTPDGSRLAYTDIDSGIGRLYSVPADGSAAPLLLFSWPVFVPGGFLGFELAPDSDFAVCRANEQLFRVTLDGSSSTLALTSPSPSLSQAILSFEISPTGNRVVFFQDREVAGRYELYSVPLDGSSAPVKLNAPLVANGDVLWPSSGAPFVISPDGSRVVYQADQDVDMRVELYSVPIAGGTPVKLNGPIVGGGVRSFDIAPDGARVAYVADQEVSSRYELYSVPLTGGSPVKLNGALVSGGSISGGSKGFAFSPASTRVLYVADQDVNDRFELYSVLATGGASVKLNGSLAPGSGISIQTVRFSADSRNAVFLADDEVENVYELFSRRINGSGKVTKLNSPLPAGGSVQGFALSPDGQQVVYVAEQEADDRRELYAIPVRGGTRRKLNGPLVARGYVWNFEISPDGRRVVYSADQDTENVTEIYESNLRVPVAPAAPTKSGPKPPSTVTVVH
;
A
#
# COMPACT_ATOMS: atom_id res chain seq x y z
N MET A 1 28.30 -2.28 72.07
CA MET A 1 27.52 -3.14 71.16
C MET A 1 27.31 -2.41 69.82
N ARG A 2 26.69 -3.06 68.84
CA ARG A 2 26.25 -2.56 67.51
C ARG A 2 25.57 -1.16 67.58
N THR A 3 25.54 -0.25 66.58
CA THR A 3 26.05 -0.19 65.17
C THR A 3 25.88 1.25 64.59
N LEU A 4 26.48 1.52 63.41
CA LEU A 4 26.16 2.60 62.41
C LEU A 4 26.47 4.09 62.76
N VAL A 5 27.03 4.85 61.80
CA VAL A 5 27.23 6.33 61.81
C VAL A 5 27.27 6.89 60.36
N PRO A 6 26.59 8.01 59.98
CA PRO A 6 26.61 8.52 58.59
C PRO A 6 26.86 10.05 58.40
N GLY A 7 28.00 10.43 57.79
CA GLY A 7 28.28 11.78 57.23
C GLY A 7 28.39 12.95 58.25
N TRP A 8 28.60 14.22 57.88
CA TRP A 8 28.74 14.93 56.58
C TRP A 8 29.49 16.27 56.85
N SER A 9 30.11 17.03 55.93
CA SER A 9 30.74 16.82 54.60
C SER A 9 31.56 18.11 54.28
N LEU A 10 32.27 18.22 53.14
CA LEU A 10 33.11 19.41 52.82
C LEU A 10 32.90 19.90 51.36
N ARG A 11 32.78 21.23 51.17
CA ARG A 11 32.56 21.89 49.86
C ARG A 11 33.84 22.54 49.35
N LEU A 12 34.02 22.52 48.02
CA LEU A 12 34.87 23.47 47.29
C LEU A 12 34.20 23.77 45.94
N ALA A 13 34.42 24.97 45.41
CA ALA A 13 33.79 25.44 44.17
C ALA A 13 34.78 26.30 43.37
N ARG A 14 34.73 26.24 42.03
CA ARG A 14 35.02 27.38 41.15
C ARG A 14 34.73 27.13 39.66
N THR A 15 34.24 28.20 39.02
CA THR A 15 34.51 28.64 37.63
C THR A 15 34.21 27.69 36.47
N LEU A 16 33.18 28.02 35.67
CA LEU A 16 33.17 27.71 34.24
C LEU A 16 34.10 28.65 33.48
N VAL A 17 34.75 28.13 32.44
CA VAL A 17 35.31 28.92 31.33
C VAL A 17 34.48 28.61 30.09
N ALA A 18 34.16 29.63 29.29
CA ALA A 18 33.45 29.44 28.04
C ALA A 18 34.39 28.91 26.95
N GLY A 19 34.05 27.74 26.38
CA GLY A 19 34.61 27.22 25.15
C GLY A 19 33.48 27.06 24.13
N GLY A 20 33.70 27.49 22.89
CA GLY A 20 32.70 27.39 21.83
C GLY A 20 32.52 25.94 21.36
N LEU A 21 31.29 25.45 21.36
CA LEU A 21 30.92 24.25 20.63
C LEU A 21 30.54 24.66 19.20
N LEU A 22 31.29 24.14 18.23
CA LEU A 22 30.82 24.09 16.85
C LEU A 22 29.55 23.24 16.82
N ALA A 23 28.51 23.73 16.15
CA ALA A 23 27.40 22.89 15.76
C ALA A 23 27.93 21.94 14.68
N LEU A 24 28.46 20.79 15.13
CA LEU A 24 28.37 19.60 14.32
C LEU A 24 26.90 19.46 13.90
N PRO A 25 26.64 18.92 12.71
CA PRO A 25 25.39 18.21 12.61
C PRO A 25 25.40 17.11 13.70
N LEU A 26 24.28 16.94 14.41
CA LEU A 26 23.93 15.64 15.00
C LEU A 26 24.32 14.49 14.02
N PHE A 27 24.43 13.25 14.46
CA PHE A 27 24.51 12.12 13.53
C PHE A 27 23.38 11.16 13.91
N ALA A 28 23.75 9.89 14.01
CA ALA A 28 23.30 8.99 15.04
C ALA A 28 24.50 8.15 15.55
N GLN A 29 24.57 6.84 15.27
CA GLN A 29 25.72 5.96 15.58
C GLN A 29 25.69 4.58 14.85
N SER A 30 24.50 4.08 14.56
CA SER A 30 24.03 2.82 13.92
C SER A 30 24.02 1.53 14.79
N HIS A 31 23.11 0.51 14.86
CA HIS A 31 23.11 -0.79 15.68
C HIS A 31 22.90 -2.21 14.93
N LYS A 32 23.87 -2.99 14.41
CA LYS A 32 23.77 -4.30 13.63
C LYS A 32 22.73 -5.56 13.78
N LEU A 33 21.43 -5.67 13.39
CA LEU A 33 20.66 -6.97 13.28
C LEU A 33 20.98 -8.13 12.27
N VAL A 34 21.94 -8.20 11.33
CA VAL A 34 22.38 -9.47 10.63
C VAL A 34 23.94 -9.57 10.65
N THR A 35 24.58 -10.56 10.04
CA THR A 35 26.00 -11.03 10.12
C THR A 35 26.36 -11.76 8.80
N ALA A 36 27.46 -12.51 8.56
CA ALA A 36 27.81 -13.00 7.20
C ALA A 36 28.70 -14.29 7.14
N PRO A 37 28.54 -15.42 6.31
CA PRO A 37 27.97 -16.84 6.47
C PRO A 37 28.73 -18.26 6.70
N PRO A 38 28.85 -19.29 5.81
CA PRO A 38 30.04 -20.27 5.85
C PRO A 38 31.31 -20.23 4.87
N PRO A 39 31.51 -20.89 3.68
CA PRO A 39 32.68 -20.59 2.77
C PRO A 39 32.46 -20.40 1.21
N GLY A 40 32.12 -19.20 0.66
CA GLY A 40 32.08 -18.84 -0.78
C GLY A 40 31.27 -17.56 -1.16
N PRO A 41 31.03 -17.25 -2.48
CA PRO A 41 30.56 -15.93 -2.95
C PRO A 41 29.14 -15.79 -3.59
N GLY A 42 28.67 -14.53 -3.68
CA GLY A 42 27.77 -13.95 -4.70
C GLY A 42 26.34 -14.47 -4.84
N GLY A 43 25.44 -14.16 -3.91
CA GLY A 43 24.11 -14.78 -3.83
C GLY A 43 23.41 -14.42 -2.52
N GLY A 44 22.23 -14.95 -2.28
CA GLY A 44 21.44 -14.61 -1.11
C GLY A 44 20.54 -13.40 -1.27
N ASP A 45 20.40 -12.92 -2.49
CA ASP A 45 19.77 -11.67 -2.86
C ASP A 45 18.41 -11.47 -2.19
N VAL A 46 18.24 -10.32 -1.51
CA VAL A 46 16.94 -9.71 -1.17
C VAL A 46 16.16 -9.47 -2.43
N ARG A 47 14.83 -9.64 -2.40
CA ARG A 47 14.00 -9.41 -3.59
C ARG A 47 12.60 -8.80 -3.31
N GLU A 48 12.02 -8.76 -2.09
CA GLU A 48 10.82 -7.92 -1.73
C GLU A 48 10.39 -7.98 -0.27
N LEU A 49 10.02 -6.83 0.37
CA LEU A 49 9.49 -6.71 1.76
C LEU A 49 8.31 -5.78 2.09
N LEU A 50 7.66 -6.01 3.26
CA LEU A 50 6.30 -5.54 3.56
C LEU A 50 5.76 -5.73 5.01
N THR A 51 5.24 -4.66 5.66
CA THR A 51 4.99 -4.40 7.10
C THR A 51 3.49 -4.22 7.53
N SER A 52 3.16 -4.29 8.83
CA SER A 52 1.88 -4.69 9.51
C SER A 52 1.19 -3.69 10.51
N PRO A 53 0.29 -4.01 11.50
CA PRO A 53 -0.36 -2.97 12.38
C PRO A 53 -0.33 -2.81 13.97
N ASP A 54 -0.14 -3.75 14.91
CA ASP A 54 -0.27 -3.65 16.42
C ASP A 54 0.77 -3.10 17.44
N GLY A 55 2.07 -3.35 17.22
CA GLY A 55 3.18 -3.73 18.09
C GLY A 55 4.40 -4.35 17.38
N THR A 56 4.32 -5.60 16.95
CA THR A 56 5.46 -6.50 17.20
C THR A 56 6.44 -7.08 16.13
N ARG A 57 6.41 -7.13 14.75
CA ARG A 57 7.46 -7.85 13.90
C ARG A 57 7.54 -7.79 12.29
N VAL A 58 8.68 -8.24 11.57
CA VAL A 58 9.45 -8.17 10.17
C VAL A 58 9.85 -9.35 9.07
N VAL A 59 9.20 -10.46 8.59
CA VAL A 59 9.88 -11.63 7.81
C VAL A 59 10.20 -11.65 6.31
N TYR A 60 11.38 -12.22 5.88
CA TYR A 60 12.08 -12.22 4.56
C TYR A 60 12.36 -13.48 3.61
N ARG A 61 11.84 -13.55 2.34
CA ARG A 61 11.87 -14.58 1.20
C ARG A 61 13.18 -15.12 0.53
N ALA A 62 14.07 -15.99 1.08
CA ALA A 62 15.45 -16.09 0.53
C ALA A 62 16.35 -17.39 0.77
N ASP A 63 17.63 -17.50 0.25
CA ASP A 63 18.73 -18.53 -0.15
C ASP A 63 19.91 -19.27 0.72
N GLU A 64 20.71 -18.75 1.72
CA GLU A 64 21.82 -19.31 2.65
C GLU A 64 22.63 -20.52 2.17
N GLU A 65 22.01 -21.69 2.28
CA GLU A 65 22.68 -22.91 2.78
C GLU A 65 23.02 -23.76 1.56
N SER A 66 22.47 -23.38 0.40
CA SER A 66 22.65 -23.93 -0.94
C SER A 66 22.11 -22.92 -1.96
N TYR A 67 22.69 -22.88 -3.15
CA TYR A 67 22.71 -21.65 -3.98
C TYR A 67 21.61 -21.52 -5.04
N GLY A 68 21.08 -20.29 -5.17
CA GLY A 68 20.44 -19.71 -6.34
C GLY A 68 18.93 -19.90 -6.40
N VAL A 69 18.29 -19.99 -5.24
CA VAL A 69 16.94 -20.50 -5.08
C VAL A 69 16.44 -20.15 -3.62
N VAL A 70 15.20 -19.72 -3.40
CA VAL A 70 14.87 -18.52 -2.56
C VAL A 70 13.83 -18.65 -1.38
N GLU A 71 13.99 -19.40 -0.26
CA GLU A 71 12.98 -19.59 0.85
C GLU A 71 12.33 -18.33 1.59
N LEU A 72 12.42 -18.14 2.93
CA LEU A 72 11.72 -17.11 3.77
C LEU A 72 12.18 -17.12 5.22
N PHE A 73 12.46 -16.02 5.96
CA PHE A 73 12.76 -16.08 7.41
C PHE A 73 12.84 -14.81 8.28
N SER A 74 13.30 -14.94 9.55
CA SER A 74 12.81 -14.16 10.68
C SER A 74 13.63 -14.16 12.01
N ALA A 75 13.43 -13.16 12.92
CA ALA A 75 14.10 -12.86 14.21
C ALA A 75 13.77 -11.46 14.77
N PRO A 76 13.92 -11.11 16.07
CA PRO A 76 13.01 -9.39 16.59
C PRO A 76 13.72 -7.99 16.32
N ALA A 77 13.38 -6.85 16.96
CA ALA A 77 13.85 -5.48 16.59
C ALA A 77 14.98 -4.81 17.40
N ASP A 78 15.84 -5.62 18.03
CA ASP A 78 16.75 -5.22 19.12
C ASP A 78 17.89 -6.16 19.56
N GLY A 79 17.72 -7.46 19.39
CA GLY A 79 18.41 -8.47 20.19
C GLY A 79 18.16 -9.99 20.00
N SER A 80 17.26 -10.72 20.73
CA SER A 80 17.56 -11.83 21.74
C SER A 80 17.36 -13.46 21.66
N SER A 81 18.00 -14.61 21.15
CA SER A 81 18.97 -15.32 20.08
C SER A 81 19.34 -14.77 18.43
N ALA A 82 19.29 -16.08 17.84
CA ALA A 82 19.19 -16.88 16.53
C ALA A 82 17.85 -16.97 15.70
N PRO A 83 17.81 -16.53 14.42
CA PRO A 83 16.77 -16.87 13.43
C PRO A 83 16.49 -18.40 13.46
N VAL A 84 15.26 -18.97 13.34
CA VAL A 84 15.01 -20.42 13.04
C VAL A 84 13.70 -20.79 12.30
N LYS A 85 13.69 -21.89 11.51
CA LYS A 85 13.10 -22.21 10.13
C LYS A 85 11.55 -22.63 9.93
N LEU A 86 10.54 -21.90 9.33
CA LEU A 86 9.12 -22.35 8.97
C LEU A 86 8.68 -22.64 7.49
N ASN A 87 9.23 -23.69 6.90
CA ASN A 87 8.90 -24.49 5.73
C ASN A 87 9.26 -25.98 6.19
N GLY A 88 9.62 -26.99 5.36
CA GLY A 88 10.08 -28.39 5.75
C GLY A 88 11.50 -29.02 5.39
N ALA A 89 11.86 -29.36 4.13
CA ALA A 89 13.09 -30.05 3.62
C ALA A 89 13.19 -30.25 2.05
N LEU A 90 13.60 -29.23 1.27
CA LEU A 90 13.39 -28.95 -0.21
C LEU A 90 13.14 -30.00 -1.32
N THR A 91 12.21 -29.65 -2.25
CA THR A 91 12.26 -30.16 -3.64
C THR A 91 13.40 -29.53 -4.42
N LYS A 92 13.91 -30.28 -5.39
CA LYS A 92 14.95 -29.81 -6.29
C LYS A 92 14.37 -28.84 -7.32
N TYR A 93 14.93 -27.62 -7.34
CA TYR A 93 14.32 -26.45 -8.02
C TYR A 93 12.94 -26.13 -7.41
N GLY A 94 12.90 -26.06 -6.09
CA GLY A 94 11.72 -25.64 -5.33
C GLY A 94 11.34 -24.17 -5.61
N GLY A 95 10.25 -23.66 -5.02
CA GLY A 95 9.83 -22.25 -5.18
C GLY A 95 9.85 -21.32 -3.91
N VAL A 96 10.08 -20.01 -3.94
CA VAL A 96 10.44 -18.91 -3.03
C VAL A 96 10.58 -17.39 -3.62
N ALA A 97 10.75 -17.14 -4.94
CA ALA A 97 10.55 -15.81 -5.64
C ALA A 97 9.20 -15.43 -6.40
N GLU A 98 8.67 -14.17 -6.23
CA GLU A 98 7.53 -13.34 -6.82
C GLU A 98 6.00 -13.34 -6.39
N HIS A 99 5.48 -12.11 -6.07
CA HIS A 99 4.33 -11.56 -5.26
C HIS A 99 3.15 -12.39 -4.65
N GLY A 100 2.88 -12.18 -3.35
CA GLY A 100 2.07 -13.01 -2.44
C GLY A 100 2.91 -13.82 -1.43
N PHE A 101 3.36 -13.33 -0.27
CA PHE A 101 2.51 -13.23 0.90
C PHE A 101 1.64 -11.97 0.99
N ALA A 102 0.83 -11.80 2.04
CA ALA A 102 0.31 -10.48 2.40
C ALA A 102 0.23 -10.22 3.92
N ILE A 103 0.25 -8.95 4.35
CA ILE A 103 0.08 -8.56 5.76
C ILE A 103 -1.29 -8.87 6.29
N SER A 104 -1.38 -9.40 7.50
CA SER A 104 -2.58 -10.08 7.95
C SER A 104 -3.34 -9.41 9.09
N PRO A 105 -4.33 -8.52 8.97
CA PRO A 105 -4.86 -7.79 10.14
C PRO A 105 -5.49 -8.47 11.42
N ASP A 106 -4.95 -9.53 12.07
CA ASP A 106 -5.36 -10.17 13.38
C ASP A 106 -4.45 -9.87 14.64
N GLY A 107 -3.77 -10.65 15.51
CA GLY A 107 -3.27 -12.04 15.71
C GLY A 107 -1.98 -12.53 14.96
N THR A 108 -1.86 -13.66 14.19
CA THR A 108 -1.52 -15.07 14.67
C THR A 108 -0.33 -16.08 14.31
N ARG A 109 0.33 -16.21 13.14
CA ARG A 109 1.36 -17.25 12.59
C ARG A 109 2.53 -17.15 11.32
N VAL A 110 2.69 -16.36 10.16
CA VAL A 110 3.53 -16.38 8.80
C VAL A 110 3.17 -17.12 7.37
N VAL A 111 2.22 -16.75 6.46
CA VAL A 111 1.53 -17.43 5.27
C VAL A 111 1.98 -16.96 3.90
N TYR A 112 2.12 -17.78 2.85
CA TYR A 112 2.78 -17.51 1.57
C TYR A 112 2.53 -18.36 0.31
N ARG A 113 2.92 -17.80 -0.86
CA ARG A 113 3.15 -18.50 -2.16
C ARG A 113 4.33 -19.48 -2.08
N ALA A 114 4.34 -20.58 -2.86
CA ALA A 114 5.09 -21.77 -2.42
C ALA A 114 5.27 -23.02 -3.52
N ILE A 115 7.14 -24.30 -4.25
CA ILE A 115 7.50 -25.65 -4.97
C ILE A 115 8.26 -26.50 -3.96
N GLN A 116 7.68 -27.62 -3.52
CA GLN A 116 8.05 -28.24 -2.22
C GLN A 116 7.67 -29.70 -2.06
N ASP A 117 6.42 -30.06 -2.27
CA ASP A 117 6.00 -31.46 -2.20
C ASP A 117 6.17 -32.13 -3.53
N HIS A 118 5.89 -31.35 -4.56
CA HIS A 118 5.80 -31.84 -5.88
C HIS A 118 6.47 -30.83 -6.82
N PRO A 119 7.50 -31.25 -7.58
CA PRO A 119 8.17 -30.38 -8.53
C PRO A 119 7.20 -29.78 -9.55
N LEU A 120 7.42 -28.51 -9.89
CA LEU A 120 6.63 -27.68 -10.81
C LEU A 120 5.20 -27.36 -10.34
N LYS A 121 4.92 -27.50 -9.04
CA LYS A 121 3.57 -27.41 -8.51
C LYS A 121 3.52 -26.40 -7.40
N THR A 122 2.69 -25.36 -7.55
CA THR A 122 2.50 -24.27 -6.59
C THR A 122 1.23 -24.48 -5.79
N GLU A 123 1.29 -24.40 -4.47
CA GLU A 123 0.36 -25.13 -3.59
C GLU A 123 0.43 -24.48 -2.17
N LEU A 124 -0.65 -24.03 -1.44
CA LEU A 124 -0.77 -23.24 -0.13
C LEU A 124 -0.64 -24.02 1.18
N TYR A 125 -0.36 -23.39 2.36
CA TYR A 125 -0.17 -23.92 3.74
C TYR A 125 -0.86 -23.23 4.94
N SER A 126 -0.61 -23.72 6.17
CA SER A 126 -0.28 -22.84 7.31
C SER A 126 0.69 -23.43 8.38
N ALA A 127 0.66 -23.03 9.67
CA ALA A 127 1.60 -23.20 10.84
C ALA A 127 2.05 -21.87 11.53
N PRO A 128 3.04 -21.64 12.47
CA PRO A 128 3.21 -20.30 13.16
C PRO A 128 4.54 -19.57 13.34
N ILE A 129 4.45 -18.31 13.79
CA ILE A 129 5.50 -17.29 13.68
C ILE A 129 6.54 -17.48 14.73
N ASP A 130 6.06 -17.74 15.94
CA ASP A 130 6.81 -18.22 17.08
C ASP A 130 7.22 -19.70 16.97
N GLY A 131 6.66 -20.37 15.96
CA GLY A 131 7.12 -21.52 15.17
C GLY A 131 7.78 -22.74 15.80
N SER A 132 8.04 -22.76 17.09
CA SER A 132 8.58 -23.86 17.88
C SER A 132 7.80 -25.20 17.84
N ALA A 133 6.89 -25.39 16.88
CA ALA A 133 6.60 -26.63 16.16
C ALA A 133 6.13 -26.36 14.72
N SER A 134 6.41 -27.34 13.86
CA SER A 134 6.75 -27.14 12.44
C SER A 134 5.57 -27.04 11.48
N ALA A 135 5.68 -27.75 10.36
CA ALA A 135 5.51 -27.21 9.03
C ALA A 135 4.86 -28.31 8.12
N VAL A 136 3.75 -27.98 7.44
CA VAL A 136 2.45 -28.54 7.83
C VAL A 136 1.21 -28.10 6.94
N ARG A 137 0.53 -29.02 6.20
CA ARG A 137 -0.40 -28.80 5.02
C ARG A 137 -1.97 -28.74 5.11
N LEU A 138 -2.47 -28.08 4.07
CA LEU A 138 -4.66 -26.55 2.97
C LEU A 138 -5.05 -26.41 1.40
N SER A 139 -4.23 -25.87 0.45
CA SER A 139 -4.27 -26.32 -0.94
C SER A 139 -4.48 -27.80 -1.07
N GLY A 140 -5.77 -28.09 -1.14
CA GLY A 140 -6.27 -29.33 -1.60
C GLY A 140 -5.57 -29.67 -2.91
N PRO A 141 -5.60 -30.95 -3.23
CA PRO A 141 -5.04 -31.46 -4.46
C PRO A 141 -3.58 -31.21 -5.01
N ILE A 142 -2.94 -32.29 -5.58
CA ILE A 142 -1.80 -32.78 -6.52
C ILE A 142 -1.67 -33.11 -8.17
N VAL A 143 -2.39 -32.66 -9.29
CA VAL A 143 -2.39 -32.85 -10.83
C VAL A 143 -2.56 -31.67 -11.98
N GLY A 144 -3.10 -30.39 -11.90
CA GLY A 144 -3.15 -29.17 -12.87
C GLY A 144 -2.00 -28.06 -13.15
N ASP A 145 -2.10 -26.69 -12.94
CA ASP A 145 -1.07 -25.56 -13.23
C ASP A 145 -0.30 -24.70 -12.12
N GLY A 146 -0.57 -23.45 -11.64
CA GLY A 146 -1.79 -22.64 -11.48
C GLY A 146 -1.85 -21.63 -10.27
N VAL A 147 -0.74 -21.09 -9.70
CA VAL A 147 -0.72 -20.10 -8.57
C VAL A 147 -0.50 -18.66 -9.02
N GLU A 148 -1.18 -17.67 -8.42
CA GLU A 148 -1.14 -16.28 -8.96
C GLU A 148 -1.25 -15.06 -7.95
N ARG A 149 -1.88 -15.10 -6.76
CA ARG A 149 -1.79 -14.09 -5.62
C ARG A 149 -2.26 -14.67 -4.25
N PHE A 150 -2.75 -13.80 -3.34
CA PHE A 150 -3.95 -13.87 -2.45
C PHE A 150 -4.18 -12.48 -1.80
N GLU A 151 -4.92 -12.32 -0.67
CA GLU A 151 -5.02 -11.06 0.11
C GLU A 151 -5.65 -11.19 1.51
N ILE A 152 -5.87 -10.08 2.27
CA ILE A 152 -6.22 -10.06 3.74
C ILE A 152 -7.33 -9.01 4.21
N SER A 153 -7.82 -8.92 5.48
CA SER A 153 -9.26 -9.04 5.98
C SER A 153 -9.80 -8.03 7.01
N ALA A 154 -11.03 -8.30 7.53
CA ALA A 154 -11.33 -8.34 8.98
C ALA A 154 -12.57 -9.13 9.63
N ASP A 155 -12.59 -10.44 9.95
CA ASP A 155 -13.68 -11.10 10.75
C ASP A 155 -13.26 -11.17 12.21
N GLY A 156 -12.41 -12.08 12.70
CA GLY A 156 -12.08 -13.47 12.33
C GLY A 156 -11.66 -13.93 10.91
N SER A 157 -11.40 -15.20 10.47
CA SER A 157 -11.27 -16.61 11.04
C SER A 157 -10.38 -17.78 10.38
N ARG A 158 -9.54 -17.65 9.33
CA ARG A 158 -9.02 -18.64 8.28
C ARG A 158 -7.78 -18.22 7.25
N VAL A 159 -7.50 -18.71 6.00
CA VAL A 159 -6.49 -18.52 4.84
C VAL A 159 -6.78 -18.66 3.21
N VAL A 160 -7.47 -17.78 2.38
CA VAL A 160 -7.99 -18.03 0.94
C VAL A 160 -7.15 -17.66 -0.37
N TYR A 161 -7.24 -18.44 -1.50
CA TYR A 161 -6.14 -18.57 -2.51
C TYR A 161 -6.46 -18.86 -4.04
N ALA A 162 -6.71 -18.12 -5.15
CA ALA A 162 -6.95 -18.63 -6.60
C ALA A 162 -6.21 -19.85 -7.37
N ALA A 163 -6.90 -20.88 -7.92
CA ALA A 163 -6.32 -22.16 -8.49
C ALA A 163 -7.19 -23.08 -9.35
N ASP A 164 -6.62 -23.85 -10.27
CA ASP A 164 -7.27 -24.89 -11.10
C ASP A 164 -7.25 -26.32 -10.52
N GLN A 165 -7.52 -26.44 -9.21
CA GLN A 165 -7.01 -27.48 -8.28
C GLN A 165 -7.37 -28.95 -8.58
N ASP A 166 -8.28 -29.22 -9.52
CA ASP A 166 -8.60 -30.58 -9.93
C ASP A 166 -8.81 -30.72 -11.49
N MET A 167 -8.72 -29.62 -12.27
CA MET A 167 -8.67 -29.59 -13.75
C MET A 167 -8.09 -28.26 -14.26
N TRP A 168 -6.92 -28.44 -14.83
CA TRP A 168 -6.04 -27.51 -15.55
C TRP A 168 -6.68 -26.33 -16.31
N HIS A 169 -6.04 -25.15 -16.22
CA HIS A 169 -6.30 -23.90 -16.97
C HIS A 169 -7.66 -23.21 -16.78
N ARG A 170 -8.53 -23.77 -15.95
CA ARG A 170 -9.67 -23.03 -15.44
C ARG A 170 -9.52 -23.02 -13.95
N PHE A 171 -9.04 -21.89 -13.47
CA PHE A 171 -8.84 -21.73 -12.06
C PHE A 171 -10.18 -21.46 -11.35
N GLU A 172 -10.18 -21.77 -10.07
CA GLU A 172 -11.23 -21.99 -9.07
C GLU A 172 -10.71 -21.47 -7.69
N LEU A 173 -11.38 -21.66 -6.51
CA LEU A 173 -11.11 -21.45 -5.01
C LEU A 173 -12.34 -22.18 -4.39
N TYR A 174 -12.25 -23.13 -3.46
CA TYR A 174 -11.28 -23.57 -2.47
C TYR A 174 -11.42 -22.63 -1.26
N SER A 175 -11.80 -23.16 -0.07
CA SER A 175 -12.09 -22.32 1.10
C SER A 175 -11.90 -22.81 2.61
N ALA A 176 -10.78 -23.36 3.05
CA ALA A 176 -10.56 -23.90 4.41
C ALA A 176 -10.78 -23.06 5.71
N PRO A 177 -10.40 -23.63 6.88
CA PRO A 177 -10.20 -23.05 8.22
C PRO A 177 -8.69 -22.81 8.58
N ILE A 178 -8.23 -21.74 9.32
CA ILE A 178 -6.76 -21.33 9.46
C ILE A 178 -6.05 -22.34 10.33
N ASP A 179 -6.19 -23.61 10.02
CA ASP A 179 -6.41 -24.63 11.03
C ASP A 179 -6.57 -26.01 10.37
N GLY A 180 -7.63 -26.35 9.64
CA GLY A 180 -7.58 -27.30 8.51
C GLY A 180 -7.99 -28.76 8.65
N SER A 181 -8.47 -29.28 9.78
CA SER A 181 -9.32 -30.50 9.76
C SER A 181 -10.72 -30.12 10.20
N THR A 182 -11.22 -29.13 9.48
CA THR A 182 -11.74 -29.58 8.19
C THR A 182 -10.83 -29.38 6.97
N SER A 183 -10.81 -30.45 6.17
CA SER A 183 -10.67 -30.38 4.72
C SER A 183 -11.98 -29.92 4.06
N ALA A 184 -11.99 -29.80 2.73
CA ALA A 184 -13.10 -29.22 1.99
C ALA A 184 -13.52 -30.04 0.74
N VAL A 185 -14.68 -29.76 0.12
CA VAL A 185 -15.09 -30.38 -1.17
C VAL A 185 -16.15 -29.60 -1.98
N ARG A 186 -15.99 -28.28 -2.25
CA ARG A 186 -16.92 -27.55 -3.17
C ARG A 186 -17.53 -26.15 -2.76
N VAL A 187 -17.01 -24.91 -2.97
CA VAL A 187 -17.76 -23.63 -2.72
C VAL A 187 -18.36 -22.99 -3.94
N SER A 188 -18.21 -23.58 -5.11
CA SER A 188 -18.05 -22.73 -6.28
C SER A 188 -18.71 -23.28 -7.54
N GLY A 189 -18.97 -24.59 -7.70
CA GLY A 189 -20.01 -25.18 -8.58
C GLY A 189 -19.57 -26.10 -9.78
N THR A 190 -20.19 -26.02 -11.00
CA THR A 190 -20.02 -26.77 -12.30
C THR A 190 -20.17 -25.94 -13.64
N VAL A 191 -19.08 -25.50 -14.33
CA VAL A 191 -18.98 -24.48 -15.44
C VAL A 191 -19.27 -24.96 -16.85
N SER A 192 -19.44 -23.96 -17.73
CA SER A 192 -19.12 -24.06 -19.16
C SER A 192 -18.30 -22.88 -19.74
N GLY A 193 -16.96 -23.00 -19.74
CA GLY A 193 -15.99 -22.11 -20.41
C GLY A 193 -14.71 -21.82 -19.59
N PRO A 194 -13.55 -21.61 -20.24
CA PRO A 194 -12.42 -20.85 -19.72
C PRO A 194 -12.56 -19.35 -20.09
N PRO A 195 -11.84 -18.41 -19.45
CA PRO A 195 -10.94 -18.58 -18.29
C PRO A 195 -11.66 -19.10 -17.03
N GLY A 196 -10.93 -19.21 -15.92
CA GLY A 196 -11.49 -19.39 -14.58
C GLY A 196 -11.16 -18.14 -13.78
N VAL A 197 -10.35 -18.31 -12.72
CA VAL A 197 -9.45 -17.22 -12.29
C VAL A 197 -8.74 -16.75 -13.53
N HIS A 198 -8.74 -15.44 -13.69
CA HIS A 198 -7.68 -14.78 -14.42
C HIS A 198 -7.17 -13.54 -13.68
N HIS A 199 -7.82 -13.21 -12.52
CA HIS A 199 -8.31 -11.08 -10.66
C HIS A 199 -9.20 -11.10 -9.28
N PHE A 200 -8.71 -10.45 -8.18
CA PHE A 200 -9.05 -10.75 -6.76
C PHE A 200 -8.72 -9.61 -5.74
N HIS A 201 -9.60 -9.07 -4.84
CA HIS A 201 -9.28 -8.19 -3.65
C HIS A 201 -10.28 -8.30 -2.50
N LEU A 202 -10.02 -7.68 -1.33
CA LEU A 202 -10.60 -8.09 -0.03
C LEU A 202 -11.18 -7.04 0.99
N GLY A 203 -12.43 -7.28 1.46
CA GLY A 203 -13.17 -6.71 2.61
C GLY A 203 -14.71 -7.07 2.82
N ALA A 204 -15.58 -6.30 3.50
CA ALA A 204 -16.95 -6.70 4.03
C ALA A 204 -17.28 -8.10 4.49
N GLY A 205 -17.68 -8.05 5.75
CA GLY A 205 -18.14 -9.03 6.70
C GLY A 205 -17.33 -10.30 6.81
N GLY A 206 -16.81 -10.76 5.67
CA GLY A 206 -16.20 -12.04 5.40
C GLY A 206 -16.96 -12.94 4.44
N ARG A 207 -17.35 -12.49 3.24
CA ARG A 207 -17.84 -13.30 2.06
C ARG A 207 -16.91 -12.79 0.89
N ALA A 208 -16.44 -13.61 -0.06
CA ALA A 208 -15.38 -13.31 -1.08
C ALA A 208 -15.65 -12.52 -2.42
N VAL A 209 -14.98 -11.53 -3.07
CA VAL A 209 -15.24 -11.38 -4.56
C VAL A 209 -14.19 -11.23 -5.65
N TYR A 210 -14.54 -12.00 -6.70
CA TYR A 210 -13.92 -12.91 -7.66
C TYR A 210 -14.48 -12.45 -9.10
N ILE A 211 -13.96 -12.78 -10.31
CA ILE A 211 -14.71 -12.65 -11.62
C ILE A 211 -14.57 -13.79 -12.65
N ALA A 212 -15.68 -14.49 -12.92
CA ALA A 212 -15.74 -15.83 -13.61
C ALA A 212 -17.46 -16.75 -15.89
N PRO A 213 -17.17 -17.57 -17.00
CA PRO A 213 -16.50 -17.11 -18.24
C PRO A 213 -16.97 -15.82 -18.84
N ARG A 214 -17.93 -15.14 -18.21
CA ARG A 214 -18.15 -13.73 -18.35
C ARG A 214 -18.64 -12.77 -17.24
N GLN A 215 -19.13 -12.98 -15.98
CA GLN A 215 -19.35 -11.85 -14.96
C GLN A 215 -18.66 -11.71 -13.52
N LEU A 216 -19.34 -11.05 -12.51
CA LEU A 216 -19.05 -10.92 -11.05
C LEU A 216 -20.08 -11.69 -10.09
N PHE A 217 -19.96 -11.80 -8.73
CA PHE A 217 -20.77 -12.57 -7.73
C PHE A 217 -20.50 -12.12 -6.25
N SER A 218 -21.18 -12.77 -5.27
CA SER A 218 -21.07 -12.98 -3.80
C SER A 218 -21.67 -14.40 -3.49
N VAL A 219 -21.45 -15.01 -2.29
CA VAL A 219 -21.91 -16.16 -1.41
C VAL A 219 -21.55 -15.70 0.05
N PRO A 220 -21.54 -16.44 1.21
CA PRO A 220 -20.75 -16.45 2.55
C PRO A 220 -19.23 -16.90 2.86
N LEU A 221 -18.21 -16.23 3.48
CA LEU A 221 -16.83 -16.84 3.76
C LEU A 221 -16.74 -17.82 4.95
N ASP A 222 -17.82 -18.47 5.32
CA ASP A 222 -17.72 -19.92 5.40
C ASP A 222 -18.77 -20.76 4.64
N GLY A 223 -19.78 -20.19 3.98
CA GLY A 223 -20.34 -20.72 2.72
C GLY A 223 -21.85 -21.01 2.51
N SER A 224 -22.78 -20.61 3.34
CA SER A 224 -23.85 -21.54 3.75
C SER A 224 -24.92 -22.19 2.85
N ALA A 225 -25.01 -21.95 1.53
CA ALA A 225 -26.05 -22.58 0.69
C ALA A 225 -25.88 -22.24 -0.80
N ALA A 226 -26.98 -21.78 -1.43
CA ALA A 226 -27.20 -21.34 -2.80
C ALA A 226 -26.71 -19.91 -3.06
N PRO A 227 -25.62 -19.85 -3.81
CA PRO A 227 -25.35 -18.78 -4.77
C PRO A 227 -26.55 -18.23 -5.77
N THR A 228 -26.90 -16.22 -6.94
CA THR A 228 -27.78 -15.29 -7.78
C THR A 228 -27.62 -15.19 -9.32
N GLN A 229 -27.47 -13.98 -9.93
CA GLN A 229 -27.44 -13.57 -11.35
C GLN A 229 -27.02 -12.08 -11.54
N LEU A 230 -25.73 -11.78 -11.35
CA LEU A 230 -25.12 -10.76 -10.49
C LEU A 230 -25.34 -9.36 -10.99
N THR A 231 -25.12 -9.19 -12.26
CA THR A 231 -25.97 -8.30 -13.00
C THR A 231 -26.45 -9.08 -14.20
N SER A 232 -27.21 -8.42 -15.04
CA SER A 232 -28.14 -9.01 -15.97
C SER A 232 -27.85 -8.74 -17.44
N LEU A 233 -26.58 -8.55 -17.69
CA LEU A 233 -25.84 -8.49 -18.93
C LEU A 233 -26.25 -9.45 -20.05
N PRO A 234 -26.13 -9.02 -21.31
CA PRO A 234 -25.88 -9.84 -22.47
C PRO A 234 -24.41 -9.78 -23.02
N ALA A 235 -24.14 -10.41 -24.16
CA ALA A 235 -22.95 -11.22 -24.47
C ALA A 235 -21.51 -10.66 -24.49
N SER A 236 -21.25 -9.35 -24.48
CA SER A 236 -20.01 -8.86 -25.09
C SER A 236 -19.53 -7.48 -24.61
N ASN A 237 -19.51 -7.33 -23.29
CA ASN A 237 -18.67 -6.34 -22.63
C ASN A 237 -17.39 -7.03 -22.09
N GLN A 238 -16.62 -6.42 -21.17
CA GLN A 238 -15.72 -7.13 -20.23
C GLN A 238 -14.99 -6.24 -19.20
N VAL A 239 -14.69 -6.79 -18.01
CA VAL A 239 -14.08 -6.13 -16.82
C VAL A 239 -12.70 -5.61 -17.08
N THR A 240 -12.41 -4.56 -16.32
CA THR A 240 -11.08 -4.09 -16.08
C THR A 240 -10.64 -4.01 -14.57
N GLU A 241 -11.44 -3.93 -13.44
CA GLU A 241 -10.97 -3.72 -11.99
C GLU A 241 -11.94 -3.43 -10.75
N PHE A 242 -11.46 -3.69 -9.49
CA PHE A 242 -11.44 -2.81 -8.29
C PHE A 242 -10.10 -2.69 -7.46
N GLN A 243 -9.99 -1.86 -6.39
CA GLN A 243 -8.89 -1.86 -5.36
C GLN A 243 -9.30 -2.03 -3.87
N LEU A 244 -9.53 -1.02 -2.99
CA LEU A 244 -9.71 -1.31 -1.53
C LEU A 244 -10.48 -0.24 -0.68
N THR A 245 -11.74 -0.48 -0.27
CA THR A 245 -12.47 0.29 0.78
C THR A 245 -12.43 -0.47 2.14
N ALA A 246 -12.74 0.12 3.31
CA ALA A 246 -12.41 -0.42 4.66
C ALA A 246 -13.49 -0.57 5.84
N ASP A 247 -14.54 -1.42 5.76
CA ASP A 247 -15.58 -1.87 6.78
C ASP A 247 -16.13 -3.27 6.59
N GLY A 248 -16.37 -3.80 5.40
CA GLY A 248 -16.10 -3.23 4.12
C GLY A 248 -17.12 -3.54 3.05
N THR A 249 -18.33 -3.06 3.17
CA THR A 249 -19.39 -3.17 2.19
C THR A 249 -19.10 -2.65 0.72
N ARG A 250 -19.33 -1.40 0.29
CA ARG A 250 -19.18 -0.74 -1.09
C ARG A 250 -18.20 -1.20 -2.20
N ALA A 251 -18.67 -2.04 -3.13
CA ALA A 251 -17.97 -2.53 -4.34
C ALA A 251 -17.96 -1.98 -5.79
N VAL A 252 -17.58 -0.73 -6.05
CA VAL A 252 -17.38 -0.27 -7.43
C VAL A 252 -16.22 -0.92 -8.22
N PHE A 253 -16.16 -0.60 -9.52
CA PHE A 253 -15.94 -1.62 -10.55
C PHE A 253 -15.61 -1.07 -11.95
N VAL A 254 -14.93 -1.79 -12.87
CA VAL A 254 -14.17 -1.27 -14.08
C VAL A 254 -14.34 -2.22 -15.32
N GLU A 255 -14.45 -1.87 -16.63
CA GLU A 255 -14.99 -2.74 -17.75
C GLU A 255 -14.75 -2.30 -19.25
N SER A 256 -15.70 -2.54 -20.20
CA SER A 256 -15.64 -2.35 -21.68
C SER A 256 -16.83 -2.96 -22.50
N GLN A 257 -17.88 -2.23 -22.91
CA GLN A 257 -18.79 -2.52 -24.05
C GLN A 257 -18.01 -2.59 -25.36
N SER A 258 -18.26 -3.61 -26.18
CA SER A 258 -17.48 -3.85 -27.39
C SER A 258 -18.17 -3.41 -28.70
N ASN A 259 -19.04 -2.37 -28.71
CA ASN A 259 -19.79 -1.98 -29.93
C ASN A 259 -20.42 -0.56 -29.82
N PRO A 260 -20.28 0.30 -30.85
CA PRO A 260 -19.37 0.20 -32.00
C PRO A 260 -17.92 0.58 -31.66
N VAL A 261 -17.68 1.15 -30.49
CA VAL A 261 -16.39 1.66 -30.00
C VAL A 261 -16.18 1.12 -28.59
N VAL A 262 -14.94 0.79 -28.23
CA VAL A 262 -14.53 0.67 -26.82
C VAL A 262 -14.21 2.07 -26.29
N GLU A 263 -15.29 2.82 -26.17
CA GLU A 263 -15.51 3.75 -25.08
C GLU A 263 -15.54 2.92 -23.77
N LYS A 264 -15.82 3.49 -22.59
CA LYS A 264 -16.04 2.80 -21.30
C LYS A 264 -17.18 3.51 -20.52
N HIS A 265 -17.26 3.52 -19.19
CA HIS A 265 -18.15 4.32 -18.30
C HIS A 265 -17.78 4.12 -16.81
N LEU A 266 -18.67 4.35 -15.86
CA LEU A 266 -18.83 3.53 -14.68
C LEU A 266 -20.21 3.58 -14.11
N TRP A 267 -20.38 2.67 -13.16
CA TRP A 267 -21.62 2.32 -12.57
C TRP A 267 -21.40 1.76 -11.14
N THR A 268 -22.40 1.25 -10.40
CA THR A 268 -22.21 1.00 -8.93
C THR A 268 -23.25 0.10 -8.22
N VAL A 269 -23.01 -1.14 -7.71
CA VAL A 269 -24.05 -1.89 -6.91
C VAL A 269 -23.76 -3.10 -6.00
N PRO A 270 -24.14 -3.19 -4.74
CA PRO A 270 -23.84 -4.18 -3.68
C PRO A 270 -23.60 -5.70 -3.78
N ILE A 271 -22.45 -6.12 -3.21
CA ILE A 271 -22.20 -7.22 -2.22
C ILE A 271 -23.37 -7.99 -1.63
N ASP A 272 -24.50 -7.34 -1.40
CA ASP A 272 -25.67 -7.90 -0.73
C ASP A 272 -27.00 -7.59 -1.41
N GLY A 273 -27.06 -6.77 -2.44
CA GLY A 273 -28.31 -6.58 -3.17
C GLY A 273 -29.62 -6.30 -2.43
N SER A 274 -29.68 -5.64 -1.27
CA SER A 274 -30.96 -5.23 -0.65
C SER A 274 -31.83 -4.18 -1.35
N LEU A 275 -31.31 -3.58 -2.41
CA LEU A 275 -31.87 -2.78 -3.55
C LEU A 275 -31.41 -3.40 -5.09
N GLY A 276 -31.78 -2.95 -7.33
CA GLY A 276 -32.79 -2.55 -8.42
C GLY A 276 -32.54 -1.34 -9.38
N PRO A 277 -31.44 -1.21 -10.17
CA PRO A 277 -30.27 -0.56 -9.61
C PRO A 277 -29.85 0.87 -10.16
N LEU A 278 -29.12 1.67 -9.36
CA LEU A 278 -28.72 3.11 -9.36
C LEU A 278 -27.93 3.89 -10.43
N ARG A 279 -28.63 4.33 -11.48
CA ARG A 279 -28.12 5.08 -12.66
C ARG A 279 -27.72 6.56 -12.45
N LEU A 280 -26.47 6.99 -12.73
CA LEU A 280 -25.99 8.33 -12.36
C LEU A 280 -24.75 9.07 -12.99
N THR A 281 -23.85 8.55 -13.87
CA THR A 281 -22.82 9.32 -14.65
C THR A 281 -23.12 9.74 -16.12
N PRO A 282 -23.30 11.05 -16.38
CA PRO A 282 -23.45 11.81 -17.68
C PRO A 282 -22.44 12.34 -18.78
N THR A 283 -21.19 11.92 -19.04
CA THR A 283 -20.92 11.53 -20.45
C THR A 283 -20.83 10.03 -20.41
N PRO A 284 -19.94 9.20 -21.01
CA PRO A 284 -19.07 7.24 -20.64
C PRO A 284 -17.44 6.86 -19.97
N LEU A 285 -16.31 6.16 -20.42
CA LEU A 285 -14.90 6.19 -19.68
C LEU A 285 -13.46 6.40 -20.26
N SER A 286 -12.58 5.49 -20.72
CA SER A 286 -11.16 5.82 -21.14
C SER A 286 -10.42 4.61 -21.75
N PRO A 287 -9.36 4.72 -22.59
CA PRO A 287 -8.87 3.57 -23.37
C PRO A 287 -7.97 2.51 -22.65
N PHE A 288 -6.69 2.77 -22.28
CA PHE A 288 -5.74 1.77 -21.69
C PHE A 288 -5.37 2.04 -20.20
N GLY A 289 -5.45 1.05 -19.29
CA GLY A 289 -5.29 1.22 -17.81
C GLY A 289 -6.53 1.10 -16.88
N LEU A 290 -6.38 1.64 -15.65
CA LEU A 290 -6.82 1.15 -14.31
C LEU A 290 -7.43 2.25 -13.37
N GLU A 291 -8.21 3.21 -13.85
CA GLU A 291 -7.97 4.61 -13.42
C GLU A 291 -8.49 5.16 -12.06
N PHE A 292 -8.22 4.55 -10.89
CA PHE A 292 -8.79 5.00 -9.59
C PHE A 292 -8.17 4.55 -8.23
N ARG A 293 -8.76 5.02 -7.09
CA ARG A 293 -8.71 4.62 -5.64
C ARG A 293 -9.51 5.57 -4.71
N ILE A 294 -9.17 5.59 -3.40
CA ILE A 294 -10.07 5.55 -2.25
C ILE A 294 -9.45 5.77 -0.82
N SER A 295 -10.02 5.12 0.23
CA SER A 295 -10.31 5.63 1.58
C SER A 295 -10.69 4.61 2.69
N SER A 296 -10.67 5.13 3.94
CA SER A 296 -11.48 4.73 5.12
C SER A 296 -12.99 5.16 5.01
N ALA A 297 -13.79 5.24 6.11
CA ALA A 297 -15.30 5.27 6.41
C ALA A 297 -16.61 5.35 5.48
N GLY A 298 -16.71 5.77 4.19
CA GLY A 298 -17.75 5.59 3.14
C GLY A 298 -18.24 6.68 2.12
N THR A 299 -17.79 7.96 2.01
CA THR A 299 -18.55 9.12 1.42
C THR A 299 -18.10 9.99 0.17
N ARG A 300 -17.61 9.49 -0.98
CA ARG A 300 -17.57 10.23 -2.30
C ARG A 300 -16.93 9.38 -3.40
N ALA A 301 -16.58 9.93 -4.56
CA ALA A 301 -15.21 9.93 -5.08
C ALA A 301 -14.94 10.76 -6.35
N VAL A 302 -14.25 10.21 -7.35
CA VAL A 302 -13.61 10.91 -8.51
C VAL A 302 -13.60 9.99 -9.76
N HIS A 303 -12.87 10.14 -10.90
CA HIS A 303 -12.82 9.30 -12.19
C HIS A 303 -12.76 9.91 -13.65
N LEU A 304 -12.36 9.05 -14.61
CA LEU A 304 -11.65 9.31 -15.87
C LEU A 304 -12.41 9.99 -17.11
N ALA A 305 -11.87 10.87 -17.99
CA ALA A 305 -12.65 11.90 -18.74
C ALA A 305 -11.98 12.90 -19.79
N LEU A 306 -12.47 13.02 -21.06
CA LEU A 306 -11.97 13.62 -22.37
C LEU A 306 -12.97 14.67 -22.93
N THR A 307 -12.75 15.35 -24.07
CA THR A 307 -13.80 16.10 -24.82
C THR A 307 -14.23 15.52 -26.17
N SER A 308 -15.36 15.97 -26.71
CA SER A 308 -15.73 15.61 -28.08
C SER A 308 -14.78 16.23 -29.09
N THR A 309 -14.18 17.35 -28.70
CA THR A 309 -12.97 17.89 -29.30
C THR A 309 -11.78 16.98 -28.95
N GLY A 310 -11.69 16.47 -27.71
CA GLY A 310 -10.73 15.51 -27.16
C GLY A 310 -9.84 16.21 -26.15
N VAL A 311 -9.80 15.91 -24.86
CA VAL A 311 -8.79 16.44 -23.93
C VAL A 311 -9.23 16.13 -22.54
N PHE A 312 -8.30 15.87 -21.65
CA PHE A 312 -8.47 15.02 -20.52
C PHE A 312 -8.67 15.89 -19.23
N GLU A 313 -9.91 16.25 -18.81
CA GLU A 313 -10.28 16.84 -17.48
C GLU A 313 -11.32 16.01 -16.69
N LEU A 314 -11.55 16.30 -15.41
CA LEU A 314 -12.42 15.51 -14.52
C LEU A 314 -13.41 16.32 -13.64
N PHE A 315 -14.39 15.57 -13.12
CA PHE A 315 -15.59 15.97 -12.39
C PHE A 315 -15.51 15.52 -10.86
N SER A 316 -16.48 14.89 -10.15
CA SER A 316 -16.35 14.14 -8.84
C SER A 316 -17.71 13.49 -8.40
N VAL A 317 -17.81 12.48 -7.50
CA VAL A 317 -19.07 11.69 -7.26
C VAL A 317 -19.43 11.35 -5.80
N PRO A 318 -20.69 10.95 -5.54
CA PRO A 318 -21.22 10.25 -4.35
C PRO A 318 -22.34 9.18 -4.67
N LEU A 319 -23.59 9.16 -4.10
CA LEU A 319 -24.76 8.39 -4.64
C LEU A 319 -26.27 8.88 -4.46
N ASP A 320 -26.89 9.32 -3.32
CA ASP A 320 -28.20 10.11 -3.31
C ASP A 320 -28.14 11.54 -3.77
N GLY A 321 -27.71 11.63 -5.01
CA GLY A 321 -28.70 12.13 -5.95
C GLY A 321 -28.80 13.64 -6.11
N SER A 322 -29.98 14.23 -6.48
CA SER A 322 -30.27 15.65 -6.92
C SER A 322 -30.85 15.86 -8.36
N THR A 323 -30.12 16.46 -9.34
CA THR A 323 -30.65 17.03 -10.62
C THR A 323 -29.87 16.69 -11.93
N ALA A 324 -29.07 17.59 -12.56
CA ALA A 324 -28.23 17.31 -13.75
C ALA A 324 -26.78 17.93 -13.77
N PRO A 325 -25.66 17.14 -13.62
CA PRO A 325 -24.19 17.56 -13.55
C PRO A 325 -23.05 17.71 -12.26
N VAL A 326 -22.18 18.62 -11.58
CA VAL A 326 -21.84 20.07 -11.02
C VAL A 326 -20.35 20.65 -10.72
N ARG A 327 -19.80 21.73 -11.38
CA ARG A 327 -18.32 22.05 -11.66
C ARG A 327 -17.22 21.87 -10.59
N LEU A 328 -16.06 21.50 -11.09
CA LEU A 328 -14.73 21.72 -10.57
C LEU A 328 -14.15 23.02 -11.17
N HIS A 329 -12.92 23.07 -11.67
CA HIS A 329 -12.22 24.13 -12.45
C HIS A 329 -13.02 25.21 -13.22
N PRO A 330 -12.29 26.20 -13.77
CA PRO A 330 -12.77 26.89 -14.95
C PRO A 330 -13.09 25.93 -16.12
N ALA A 331 -13.71 26.49 -17.16
CA ALA A 331 -13.62 25.90 -18.50
C ALA A 331 -12.23 26.19 -19.06
N LEU A 332 -11.64 25.25 -19.79
CA LEU A 332 -10.21 25.26 -20.05
C LEU A 332 -9.87 25.15 -21.56
N ALA A 333 -8.62 25.43 -21.91
CA ALA A 333 -8.24 26.37 -22.98
C ALA A 333 -8.21 25.80 -24.42
N ALA A 334 -7.02 25.70 -25.04
CA ALA A 334 -6.75 24.88 -26.23
C ALA A 334 -5.23 24.60 -26.39
N ASP A 335 -4.48 24.61 -25.27
CA ASP A 335 -3.04 24.72 -25.09
C ASP A 335 -2.58 24.67 -23.58
N ARG A 336 -2.93 23.65 -22.77
CA ARG A 336 -2.46 23.32 -21.37
C ARG A 336 -2.92 21.89 -20.85
N THR A 337 -2.42 21.08 -19.90
CA THR A 337 -2.74 19.61 -19.94
C THR A 337 -2.40 18.61 -18.78
N VAL A 338 -3.39 17.93 -18.15
CA VAL A 338 -3.35 16.77 -17.16
C VAL A 338 -2.56 15.44 -17.62
N VAL A 339 -2.13 14.38 -16.83
CA VAL A 339 -1.31 13.14 -17.25
C VAL A 339 -1.99 11.78 -17.30
N TYR A 340 -1.36 10.79 -17.94
CA TYR A 340 -1.30 9.44 -17.39
C TYR A 340 -0.99 9.19 -15.89
N GLY A 341 -2.02 9.04 -15.07
CA GLY A 341 -2.02 8.11 -13.95
C GLY A 341 -1.20 8.58 -12.75
N SER A 342 -1.65 9.66 -12.09
CA SER A 342 -1.25 10.08 -10.75
C SER A 342 -2.21 10.99 -9.96
N TYR A 343 -3.12 10.45 -9.16
CA TYR A 343 -3.42 10.96 -7.83
C TYR A 343 -3.59 9.85 -6.84
N ASP A 344 -3.63 10.26 -5.58
CA ASP A 344 -4.27 9.54 -4.52
C ASP A 344 -5.13 10.53 -3.70
N ILE A 345 -5.32 10.44 -2.37
CA ILE A 345 -6.20 11.35 -1.60
C ILE A 345 -6.09 11.41 -0.03
N THR A 346 -6.72 12.36 0.72
CA THR A 346 -6.48 12.61 2.19
C THR A 346 -7.40 12.05 3.32
N ALA A 347 -6.89 11.71 4.54
CA ALA A 347 -7.64 11.11 5.69
C ALA A 347 -8.32 11.88 6.86
N ASP A 348 -8.62 13.18 6.81
CA ASP A 348 -9.79 13.73 7.54
C ASP A 348 -10.86 14.26 6.58
N GLY A 349 -10.60 14.09 5.28
CA GLY A 349 -11.25 14.71 4.15
C GLY A 349 -10.82 16.12 3.82
N ALA A 350 -10.77 16.99 4.83
CA ALA A 350 -11.19 18.36 4.64
C ALA A 350 -10.17 19.28 3.97
N ARG A 351 -9.11 18.75 3.32
CA ARG A 351 -8.26 19.46 2.34
C ARG A 351 -7.65 18.51 1.22
N VAL A 352 -7.43 18.86 -0.13
CA VAL A 352 -6.83 18.07 -1.33
C VAL A 352 -6.15 18.83 -2.60
N VAL A 353 -5.19 18.26 -3.43
CA VAL A 353 -4.30 18.92 -4.47
C VAL A 353 -3.66 18.16 -5.64
N TRP A 354 -3.45 18.86 -6.79
CA TRP A 354 -3.12 18.40 -8.17
C TRP A 354 -2.00 19.00 -9.11
N LEU A 355 -2.23 19.20 -10.43
CA LEU A 355 -1.24 19.72 -11.40
C LEU A 355 -1.58 20.49 -12.73
N ALA A 356 -2.76 20.70 -13.38
CA ALA A 356 -2.79 21.05 -14.85
C ALA A 356 -3.09 22.45 -15.49
N ASP A 357 -2.61 22.65 -16.75
CA ASP A 357 -1.90 23.83 -17.26
C ASP A 357 -2.62 25.13 -17.49
N GLN A 358 -3.89 25.23 -17.16
CA GLN A 358 -4.79 26.42 -17.16
C GLN A 358 -4.22 27.88 -17.13
N THR A 359 -2.98 28.24 -16.74
CA THR A 359 -2.38 29.58 -16.91
C THR A 359 -1.70 29.74 -18.25
N ASP A 360 -0.68 28.94 -18.52
CA ASP A 360 0.24 29.13 -19.64
C ASP A 360 0.42 27.76 -20.32
N ASP A 361 0.81 27.74 -21.59
CA ASP A 361 0.97 26.51 -22.38
C ASP A 361 2.35 25.93 -22.17
N GLU A 362 2.40 24.62 -22.04
CA GLU A 362 3.58 23.90 -21.65
C GLU A 362 3.98 24.53 -20.32
N VAL A 363 3.12 24.40 -19.31
CA VAL A 363 3.37 24.89 -17.95
C VAL A 363 2.81 23.84 -16.90
N PHE A 364 3.39 22.60 -16.70
CA PHE A 364 3.23 21.55 -15.61
C PHE A 364 4.03 22.00 -14.39
N GLU A 365 3.40 22.07 -13.22
CA GLU A 365 3.48 23.29 -12.40
C GLU A 365 2.66 22.86 -11.06
N LEU A 366 2.42 23.57 -9.91
CA LEU A 366 1.45 23.12 -8.82
C LEU A 366 0.52 24.16 -8.06
N TRP A 367 -0.86 24.03 -7.98
CA TRP A 367 -1.98 24.73 -7.19
C TRP A 367 -2.84 24.10 -5.97
N SER A 368 -4.21 24.13 -5.82
CA SER A 368 -4.99 23.36 -4.75
C SER A 368 -6.54 23.46 -4.60
N ALA A 369 -7.34 22.41 -4.22
CA ALA A 369 -8.85 22.50 -4.04
C ALA A 369 -9.76 21.26 -3.54
N PRO A 370 -11.15 21.36 -3.48
CA PRO A 370 -12.00 20.63 -2.47
C PRO A 370 -12.99 19.36 -2.49
N ILE A 371 -14.11 19.23 -1.65
CA ILE A 371 -15.50 18.55 -1.78
C ILE A 371 -16.85 19.30 -1.36
N ASP A 372 -17.05 19.95 -0.21
CA ASP A 372 -18.40 20.27 0.37
C ASP A 372 -19.22 21.52 -0.18
N ALA A 373 -19.09 21.90 -1.46
CA ALA A 373 -19.71 23.03 -2.21
C ALA A 373 -19.28 24.52 -1.94
N SER A 374 -18.03 24.92 -2.28
CA SER A 374 -17.47 26.24 -1.86
C SER A 374 -16.16 26.80 -2.48
N ALA A 375 -15.03 26.09 -2.61
CA ALA A 375 -13.71 26.76 -2.79
C ALA A 375 -12.96 26.43 -4.10
N ALA A 376 -12.35 27.48 -4.67
CA ALA A 376 -11.92 27.60 -6.06
C ALA A 376 -10.49 28.12 -6.23
N ALA A 377 -10.15 28.61 -7.44
CA ALA A 377 -8.78 28.81 -7.92
C ALA A 377 -7.87 29.65 -7.03
N GLN A 378 -6.70 29.12 -6.64
CA GLN A 378 -5.64 29.94 -6.06
C GLN A 378 -4.25 29.30 -6.20
N LYS A 379 -3.21 30.12 -6.53
CA LYS A 379 -1.75 29.87 -6.69
C LYS A 379 -0.87 30.03 -5.42
N LEU A 380 -0.94 29.19 -4.38
CA LEU A 380 0.22 28.79 -3.56
C LEU A 380 1.44 28.29 -4.38
N SER A 381 1.90 29.03 -5.40
CA SER A 381 3.11 28.71 -6.17
C SER A 381 4.23 29.69 -5.98
N GLY A 382 5.45 29.18 -6.04
CA GLY A 382 6.54 29.89 -6.66
C GLY A 382 6.18 30.24 -8.09
N ALA A 383 6.81 31.29 -8.56
CA ALA A 383 7.48 31.07 -9.83
C ALA A 383 8.39 29.84 -9.63
N LEU A 384 8.29 28.90 -10.56
CA LEU A 384 9.43 28.08 -10.94
C LEU A 384 10.28 28.94 -11.89
N VAL A 385 11.50 28.57 -12.30
CA VAL A 385 12.22 29.44 -13.26
C VAL A 385 11.72 29.14 -14.68
N ALA A 386 12.40 29.70 -15.67
CA ALA A 386 11.91 29.70 -17.04
C ALA A 386 12.21 28.35 -17.69
N GLY A 387 11.39 27.36 -17.35
CA GLY A 387 11.38 26.08 -18.00
C GLY A 387 10.80 24.92 -17.21
N GLY A 388 10.17 25.05 -16.02
CA GLY A 388 10.17 23.91 -15.08
C GLY A 388 8.87 23.48 -14.37
N ASP A 389 8.86 22.23 -13.91
CA ASP A 389 7.78 21.25 -13.66
C ASP A 389 7.88 20.22 -12.50
N VAL A 390 6.82 19.46 -12.29
CA VAL A 390 6.44 19.05 -10.94
C VAL A 390 6.52 17.56 -10.54
N ALA A 391 7.72 16.91 -10.35
CA ALA A 391 7.97 15.43 -10.50
C ALA A 391 8.17 14.33 -9.40
N GLY A 392 7.17 14.04 -8.59
CA GLY A 392 7.12 13.01 -7.57
C GLY A 392 5.85 13.06 -6.69
N VAL A 393 4.94 12.09 -6.75
CA VAL A 393 3.66 12.06 -5.99
C VAL A 393 3.87 11.44 -4.63
N HIS A 394 4.77 12.04 -3.86
CA HIS A 394 5.37 11.41 -2.70
C HIS A 394 4.88 12.05 -1.43
N GLY A 395 3.91 11.39 -0.82
CA GLY A 395 3.60 11.54 0.59
C GLY A 395 2.53 12.53 1.04
N VAL A 396 1.24 12.28 0.90
CA VAL A 396 0.61 11.34 -0.01
C VAL A 396 0.95 9.80 0.25
N SER A 397 0.47 8.82 1.13
CA SER A 397 -0.69 8.27 1.98
C SER A 397 -1.33 8.65 3.36
N ARG A 398 -0.80 9.37 4.37
CA ARG A 398 -1.29 9.44 5.76
C ARG A 398 -1.02 10.79 6.60
N VAL A 399 -1.51 12.03 6.28
CA VAL A 399 -1.27 13.31 7.09
C VAL A 399 -2.51 14.18 7.54
N THR A 400 -2.38 15.16 8.51
CA THR A 400 -3.33 15.81 9.54
C THR A 400 -4.11 17.17 9.44
N ALA A 401 -4.90 17.53 10.46
CA ALA A 401 -5.52 18.85 10.67
C ALA A 401 -4.58 20.07 10.52
N GLY A 402 -4.50 20.67 9.31
CA GLY A 402 -4.17 22.09 9.10
C GLY A 402 -2.71 22.54 8.91
N GLU A 403 -1.78 21.70 8.42
CA GLU A 403 -0.39 22.07 8.06
C GLU A 403 0.21 21.14 6.93
N ARG A 404 1.54 21.04 6.77
CA ARG A 404 2.45 20.05 6.14
C ARG A 404 2.10 19.00 4.96
N VAL A 405 2.71 19.02 3.72
CA VAL A 405 3.18 17.84 2.86
C VAL A 405 4.51 18.11 2.03
N VAL A 406 5.11 17.13 1.32
CA VAL A 406 6.40 17.17 0.54
C VAL A 406 6.32 17.33 -0.95
N TYR A 407 7.47 17.77 -1.44
CA TYR A 407 7.80 18.56 -2.59
C TYR A 407 9.21 18.13 -3.09
N VAL A 408 9.73 18.51 -4.26
CA VAL A 408 10.95 18.33 -5.12
C VAL A 408 10.72 19.31 -6.32
N ALA A 409 11.65 19.69 -7.20
CA ALA A 409 11.49 20.65 -8.32
C ALA A 409 12.86 21.12 -8.79
N ASP A 410 13.03 21.65 -10.00
CA ASP A 410 14.04 22.65 -10.30
C ASP A 410 13.62 24.11 -10.43
N GLN A 411 12.37 24.52 -10.26
CA GLN A 411 11.87 25.83 -9.75
C GLN A 411 12.78 27.06 -9.38
N ASP A 412 13.99 26.90 -8.83
CA ASP A 412 14.97 27.98 -8.60
C ASP A 412 16.20 27.91 -9.55
N THR A 413 16.46 26.83 -10.32
CA THR A 413 17.66 26.63 -11.18
C THR A 413 17.54 25.43 -12.15
N ASP A 414 17.55 25.71 -13.45
CA ASP A 414 17.25 24.80 -14.61
C ASP A 414 18.15 23.57 -14.79
N GLY A 415 17.53 22.38 -14.83
CA GLY A 415 18.16 21.06 -14.83
C GLY A 415 18.86 20.74 -13.51
N VAL A 416 18.44 21.39 -12.41
CA VAL A 416 19.11 21.37 -11.10
C VAL A 416 18.13 21.52 -9.90
N LEU A 417 17.49 20.41 -9.55
CA LEU A 417 16.25 20.28 -8.78
C LEU A 417 16.47 20.14 -7.20
N GLU A 418 15.84 20.93 -6.28
CA GLU A 418 16.20 21.25 -4.82
C GLU A 418 15.11 21.18 -3.70
N LEU A 419 15.36 21.28 -2.34
CA LEU A 419 14.47 20.89 -1.15
C LEU A 419 13.74 21.91 -0.29
N TYR A 420 12.42 22.13 -0.39
CA TYR A 420 11.46 23.08 0.24
C TYR A 420 10.07 22.37 0.42
N SER A 421 9.17 22.74 1.34
CA SER A 421 7.78 22.19 1.42
C SER A 421 6.78 23.28 1.79
N VAL A 422 5.47 23.05 1.59
CA VAL A 422 4.38 23.94 2.03
C VAL A 422 3.31 23.14 2.82
N PRO A 423 2.55 23.79 3.73
CA PRO A 423 1.48 23.17 4.54
C PRO A 423 0.14 22.89 3.81
N ALA A 424 -1.02 22.67 4.51
CA ALA A 424 -2.40 22.12 4.22
C ALA A 424 -3.55 22.80 3.41
N ASP A 425 -3.82 24.08 3.54
CA ASP A 425 -5.16 24.67 3.34
C ASP A 425 -5.05 26.20 3.22
N GLY A 426 -4.34 26.66 2.21
CA GLY A 426 -4.04 28.07 2.02
C GLY A 426 -2.83 28.57 2.79
N SER A 427 -3.05 28.77 4.08
CA SER A 427 -2.42 29.76 4.96
C SER A 427 -0.92 29.63 5.31
N GLY A 428 -0.02 29.23 4.40
CA GLY A 428 1.36 28.96 4.80
C GLY A 428 2.41 28.98 3.71
N ALA A 429 3.64 29.16 4.18
CA ALA A 429 4.78 29.56 3.38
C ALA A 429 5.60 28.38 2.89
N VAL A 430 6.64 28.78 2.15
CA VAL A 430 7.60 27.99 1.43
C VAL A 430 8.94 28.10 2.10
N LEU A 431 9.53 26.99 2.53
CA LEU A 431 10.87 27.07 3.11
C LEU A 431 11.78 25.93 2.65
N LYS A 432 12.86 26.31 1.96
CA LYS A 432 14.01 25.49 1.54
C LYS A 432 14.77 24.98 2.74
N LEU A 433 15.42 23.85 2.53
CA LEU A 433 15.74 22.87 3.53
C LEU A 433 17.21 22.53 3.42
N ASN A 434 17.72 22.46 2.18
CA ASN A 434 18.85 21.61 1.88
C ASN A 434 19.85 22.25 0.90
N GLY A 435 20.38 23.42 1.20
CA GLY A 435 21.35 24.05 0.30
C GLY A 435 22.61 23.20 -0.05
N PRO A 436 23.72 23.34 0.67
CA PRO A 436 25.04 23.36 0.02
C PRO A 436 25.75 22.00 -0.04
N LEU A 437 25.04 20.92 -0.36
CA LEU A 437 25.63 19.58 -0.42
C LEU A 437 26.04 19.15 -1.83
N VAL A 438 25.42 19.74 -2.85
CA VAL A 438 25.37 19.16 -4.19
C VAL A 438 26.46 19.62 -5.10
N SER A 439 27.06 18.66 -5.80
CA SER A 439 28.23 18.92 -6.64
C SER A 439 28.32 18.10 -7.93
N ALA A 440 27.53 17.06 -8.14
CA ALA A 440 27.37 16.36 -9.42
C ALA A 440 25.96 15.71 -9.54
N ALA A 441 25.66 15.12 -10.71
CA ALA A 441 24.35 14.71 -11.25
C ALA A 441 23.58 13.59 -10.51
N VAL A 442 22.53 13.00 -11.09
CA VAL A 442 21.44 12.35 -10.34
C VAL A 442 20.59 11.50 -11.30
N HIS A 443 20.78 10.19 -11.47
CA HIS A 443 20.32 9.57 -12.72
C HIS A 443 18.78 9.37 -12.85
N PRO A 444 18.18 9.48 -14.06
CA PRO A 444 16.74 9.40 -14.27
C PRO A 444 16.26 8.00 -14.71
N TYR A 445 17.08 6.98 -14.44
CA TYR A 445 16.92 5.64 -15.00
C TYR A 445 16.98 4.52 -13.96
N SER A 446 16.38 4.74 -12.79
CA SER A 446 15.61 3.64 -12.19
C SER A 446 14.11 3.92 -12.36
N ASN A 447 13.28 2.94 -12.05
CA ASN A 447 11.89 3.20 -11.64
C ASN A 447 11.70 2.81 -10.14
N ASP A 448 12.81 2.44 -9.50
CA ASP A 448 12.93 1.80 -8.18
C ASP A 448 13.32 2.78 -7.10
N LEU A 449 13.52 4.05 -7.47
CA LEU A 449 13.29 5.09 -6.50
C LEU A 449 11.84 4.97 -5.90
N LEU A 450 10.90 4.27 -6.58
CA LEU A 450 9.44 4.43 -6.49
C LEU A 450 8.63 3.26 -5.98
N ALA A 451 9.12 2.02 -6.00
CA ALA A 451 8.22 0.89 -5.79
C ALA A 451 7.77 0.69 -4.31
N SER A 452 8.04 1.69 -3.45
CA SER A 452 7.44 1.93 -2.15
C SER A 452 5.90 1.78 -2.10
N SER A 453 5.36 1.42 -0.95
CA SER A 453 3.96 1.74 -0.62
C SER A 453 3.84 2.80 0.46
N ALA A 454 4.95 3.18 1.09
CA ALA A 454 4.96 3.95 2.29
C ALA A 454 6.41 4.46 2.62
N PRO A 455 6.64 5.76 2.83
CA PRO A 455 7.90 6.45 2.99
C PRO A 455 7.94 7.45 4.23
N PHE A 456 7.94 7.08 5.50
CA PHE A 456 7.97 7.99 6.69
C PHE A 456 7.88 7.21 8.05
N GLY A 457 8.28 7.68 9.25
CA GLY A 457 7.77 7.12 10.56
C GLY A 457 6.29 7.36 10.97
N ALA A 458 5.91 8.00 12.11
CA ALA A 458 4.50 8.34 12.48
C ALA A 458 4.08 9.24 13.72
N ASP A 459 4.93 9.92 14.55
CA ASP A 459 4.58 11.35 14.94
C ASP A 459 4.96 12.32 13.84
N HIS A 460 5.67 11.70 12.94
CA HIS A 460 6.29 12.23 11.84
C HIS A 460 7.31 13.38 12.02
N ALA A 461 8.21 13.35 12.98
CA ALA A 461 9.22 14.41 13.02
C ALA A 461 10.21 14.36 11.84
N ARG A 462 10.43 13.21 11.16
CA ARG A 462 11.51 12.85 10.20
C ARG A 462 11.21 11.72 9.11
N ALA A 463 11.11 12.07 7.82
CA ALA A 463 11.12 11.25 6.58
C ALA A 463 12.36 10.37 6.17
N VAL A 464 12.84 10.24 4.87
CA VAL A 464 14.06 9.59 4.20
C VAL A 464 14.08 9.69 2.56
N PHE A 465 14.91 10.38 1.76
CA PHE A 465 14.83 10.65 0.28
C PHE A 465 16.12 10.87 -0.64
N ALA A 466 16.44 10.37 -1.84
CA ALA A 466 17.89 10.03 -2.18
C ALA A 466 19.02 11.08 -2.63
N LEU A 467 20.29 10.71 -3.03
CA LEU A 467 21.55 11.52 -3.30
C LEU A 467 22.73 10.73 -3.97
N ASP A 468 23.32 11.13 -5.12
CA ASP A 468 24.30 10.30 -5.86
C ASP A 468 25.83 10.75 -5.81
N THR A 469 26.85 10.02 -6.31
CA THR A 469 28.21 9.63 -5.74
C THR A 469 28.93 8.65 -6.68
N PHE A 470 29.69 9.18 -7.63
CA PHE A 470 30.60 8.40 -8.46
C PHE A 470 31.96 8.20 -7.82
N VAL A 471 32.34 6.94 -7.59
CA VAL A 471 33.73 6.54 -7.40
C VAL A 471 34.12 5.54 -8.48
N GLY A 472 34.60 6.07 -9.60
CA GLY A 472 35.01 5.28 -10.76
C GLY A 472 33.84 4.93 -11.67
N SER A 473 33.69 3.65 -12.02
CA SER A 473 32.44 3.14 -12.60
C SER A 473 31.39 2.85 -11.52
N GLN A 474 31.80 2.92 -10.25
CA GLN A 474 31.07 2.36 -9.16
C GLN A 474 30.31 3.47 -8.41
N THR A 475 29.01 3.29 -8.50
CA THR A 475 27.89 3.87 -7.80
C THR A 475 28.11 3.71 -6.27
N ILE A 476 28.63 4.76 -5.60
CA ILE A 476 28.65 4.90 -4.12
C ILE A 476 27.13 4.91 -3.63
N THR A 477 26.61 5.11 -2.39
CA THR A 477 25.18 5.43 -1.92
C THR A 477 25.00 5.63 -0.36
N GLU A 478 25.30 6.78 0.28
CA GLU A 478 25.21 7.03 1.75
C GLU A 478 23.70 7.10 2.14
N LEU A 479 23.25 7.93 3.09
CA LEU A 479 21.81 8.29 3.18
C LEU A 479 21.49 9.44 4.10
N PHE A 480 20.22 9.89 4.19
CA PHE A 480 19.82 11.04 5.01
C PHE A 480 18.55 11.03 5.93
N SER A 481 18.36 12.08 6.74
CA SER A 481 17.27 12.22 7.68
C SER A 481 17.00 13.62 8.13
N VAL A 482 16.42 14.48 7.33
CA VAL A 482 15.88 15.75 7.80
C VAL A 482 14.67 15.66 8.81
N PRO A 483 14.49 16.42 9.91
CA PRO A 483 13.13 16.72 10.38
C PRO A 483 12.65 17.99 9.72
N VAL A 484 11.32 18.14 9.30
CA VAL A 484 9.80 20.10 7.84
C VAL A 484 8.86 21.30 8.40
N ASP A 485 9.31 22.13 9.35
CA ASP A 485 8.77 23.33 9.92
C ASP A 485 9.89 24.38 10.04
N ALA A 486 11.07 23.95 10.54
CA ALA A 486 12.44 24.30 10.13
C ALA A 486 13.54 23.70 11.01
N SER A 487 13.30 22.54 11.62
CA SER A 487 13.87 22.27 12.94
C SER A 487 15.36 21.87 13.04
N ALA A 488 16.05 21.28 12.04
CA ALA A 488 17.49 20.92 12.16
C ALA A 488 18.24 20.94 10.80
N GLY A 489 19.57 20.66 10.73
CA GLY A 489 20.45 20.56 9.52
C GLY A 489 21.02 19.11 9.26
N PRO A 490 21.69 18.76 8.11
CA PRO A 490 22.17 17.40 7.61
C PRO A 490 23.11 16.55 8.51
N VAL A 491 22.77 15.30 8.94
CA VAL A 491 23.12 14.59 10.23
C VAL A 491 22.96 13.01 10.25
N LYS A 492 23.97 12.14 10.12
CA LYS A 492 23.92 10.81 9.39
C LYS A 492 23.80 9.50 10.24
N LEU A 493 23.05 8.41 9.88
CA LEU A 493 22.99 7.15 10.71
C LEU A 493 24.19 6.21 10.57
N ASN A 494 24.31 5.47 9.45
CA ASN A 494 25.21 4.32 9.38
C ASN A 494 26.65 4.67 9.74
N ALA A 495 27.36 3.66 10.25
CA ALA A 495 28.73 3.81 10.65
C ALA A 495 29.63 3.66 9.41
N PRO A 496 30.80 4.31 9.35
CA PRO A 496 31.80 4.05 8.31
C PRO A 496 32.25 2.59 8.21
N LEU A 497 32.99 2.28 7.14
CA LEU A 497 32.79 1.03 6.40
C LEU A 497 34.01 0.16 6.10
N VAL A 498 33.75 -1.04 5.55
CA VAL A 498 34.61 -1.79 4.62
C VAL A 498 34.56 -1.24 3.17
N SER A 499 35.10 -2.00 2.21
CA SER A 499 35.62 -1.47 0.94
C SER A 499 35.13 -2.22 -0.31
N GLY A 500 33.83 -2.44 -0.41
CA GLY A 500 33.16 -2.84 -1.66
C GLY A 500 31.91 -2.00 -1.94
N GLY A 501 31.11 -1.73 -0.92
CA GLY A 501 29.69 -1.47 -1.09
C GLY A 501 29.16 -0.09 -0.76
N SER A 502 27.97 0.10 -1.31
CA SER A 502 27.10 1.24 -1.34
C SER A 502 25.62 0.82 -1.38
N VAL A 503 24.68 1.59 -0.87
CA VAL A 503 23.25 1.23 -0.90
C VAL A 503 22.58 0.75 -2.30
N SER A 504 22.49 -0.56 -2.70
CA SER A 504 21.92 -1.31 -3.91
C SER A 504 20.45 -1.15 -4.40
N PRO A 505 20.00 -1.71 -5.57
CA PRO A 505 18.67 -1.50 -6.22
C PRO A 505 17.61 -2.63 -6.17
N GLY A 506 16.32 -2.31 -5.93
CA GLY A 506 15.16 -3.19 -6.24
C GLY A 506 13.92 -3.32 -5.29
N GLN A 507 14.07 -3.47 -3.96
CA GLN A 507 13.10 -3.92 -2.91
C GLN A 507 13.75 -4.11 -1.50
N GLY A 508 13.24 -3.59 -0.36
CA GLY A 508 13.97 -3.83 0.93
C GLY A 508 13.80 -2.90 2.17
N TRP A 509 13.06 -1.82 2.03
CA TRP A 509 12.72 -0.80 3.02
C TRP A 509 11.24 -0.99 3.52
N GLY A 510 10.77 -0.18 4.46
CA GLY A 510 9.83 -0.61 5.50
C GLY A 510 9.85 0.43 6.65
N PHE A 511 9.12 0.42 7.78
CA PHE A 511 9.30 1.32 8.95
C PHE A 511 8.51 0.80 10.20
N GLU A 512 8.89 0.89 11.50
CA GLU A 512 7.89 0.95 12.65
C GLU A 512 8.23 1.32 14.10
N GLY A 513 7.69 2.40 14.66
CA GLY A 513 7.42 2.36 16.11
C GLY A 513 8.56 2.45 17.14
N SER A 514 9.70 1.75 17.13
CA SER A 514 10.76 1.93 18.17
C SER A 514 12.03 2.54 17.61
N HIS A 515 12.77 1.82 16.78
CA HIS A 515 13.98 2.26 16.09
C HIS A 515 14.06 1.72 14.61
N VAL A 516 14.06 2.47 13.46
CA VAL A 516 14.28 2.23 11.95
C VAL A 516 14.66 0.85 11.50
N PHE A 517 14.85 0.59 10.20
CA PHE A 517 15.79 -0.43 9.70
C PHE A 517 16.49 0.14 8.43
N TYR A 518 17.28 -0.58 7.64
CA TYR A 518 17.61 -0.20 6.24
C TYR A 518 18.48 -1.13 5.42
N ILE A 519 18.05 -1.81 4.36
CA ILE A 519 19.02 -2.54 3.51
C ILE A 519 20.20 -1.65 3.12
N ALA A 520 21.39 -2.24 3.17
CA ALA A 520 22.71 -1.63 3.13
C ALA A 520 23.82 -2.60 3.56
N ASP A 521 24.63 -3.22 2.68
CA ASP A 521 25.96 -3.72 3.10
C ASP A 521 26.61 -2.90 4.28
N GLN A 522 27.14 -3.49 5.39
CA GLN A 522 27.91 -2.68 6.40
C GLN A 522 28.98 -3.35 7.32
N ASP A 523 29.43 -4.59 7.10
CA ASP A 523 30.64 -5.13 7.78
C ASP A 523 31.47 -6.07 6.86
N THR A 524 30.90 -6.80 5.87
CA THR A 524 31.55 -8.02 5.33
C THR A 524 31.26 -8.39 3.84
N ASP A 525 32.24 -8.23 2.91
CA ASP A 525 32.14 -8.27 1.40
C ASP A 525 31.31 -9.38 0.70
N GLU A 526 30.33 -8.94 -0.13
CA GLU A 526 29.13 -9.64 -0.68
C GLU A 526 28.06 -10.21 0.31
N ILE A 527 27.63 -9.60 1.47
CA ILE A 527 26.86 -10.40 2.47
C ILE A 527 25.84 -9.87 3.58
N GLY A 528 24.59 -9.56 3.25
CA GLY A 528 23.32 -9.79 3.98
C GLY A 528 22.95 -9.38 5.44
N GLU A 529 23.63 -8.44 6.08
CA GLU A 529 23.59 -8.00 7.52
C GLU A 529 22.71 -6.78 8.00
N LEU A 530 21.45 -7.01 8.40
CA LEU A 530 20.58 -6.17 9.25
C LEU A 530 21.29 -5.25 10.35
N TYR A 531 20.76 -4.09 10.85
CA TYR A 531 21.47 -3.03 11.70
C TYR A 531 20.64 -2.13 12.65
N GLY A 532 20.89 -0.79 12.85
CA GLY A 532 20.35 0.04 13.98
C GLY A 532 20.54 1.59 14.12
N VAL A 533 19.94 2.30 15.13
CA VAL A 533 20.25 3.53 15.98
C VAL A 533 19.10 4.36 16.71
N PRO A 534 19.19 5.69 16.95
CA PRO A 534 18.12 6.70 16.68
C PRO A 534 18.04 7.42 15.30
N LEU A 535 16.84 7.69 14.75
CA LEU A 535 16.60 8.26 13.40
C LEU A 535 16.96 9.74 13.38
N ASP A 536 16.70 10.40 14.50
CA ASP A 536 16.78 11.81 14.81
C ASP A 536 18.18 12.48 14.92
N GLY A 537 19.32 11.80 14.91
CA GLY A 537 19.59 10.61 15.69
C GLY A 537 20.40 10.97 16.94
N ALA A 538 19.81 10.74 18.09
CA ALA A 538 20.55 10.28 19.26
C ALA A 538 21.39 9.00 18.95
N PRO A 539 22.28 8.56 19.85
CA PRO A 539 23.15 7.39 19.61
C PRO A 539 22.56 6.04 20.05
N GLY A 540 23.14 4.97 19.48
CA GLY A 540 22.76 3.57 19.65
C GLY A 540 23.46 2.67 18.60
N LEU A 541 24.46 1.86 19.00
CA LEU A 541 25.09 0.80 18.16
C LEU A 541 25.17 -0.53 18.92
N VAL A 542 24.53 -1.60 18.43
CA VAL A 542 24.41 -2.97 18.98
C VAL A 542 24.24 -3.94 17.81
N LYS A 543 25.03 -5.00 17.62
CA LYS A 543 24.68 -6.02 16.60
C LYS A 543 23.41 -6.75 17.06
N LEU A 544 22.19 -6.25 16.75
CA LEU A 544 20.91 -6.86 17.14
C LEU A 544 20.74 -8.28 16.49
N ASN A 545 21.76 -8.95 15.95
CA ASN A 545 21.74 -10.39 15.83
C ASN A 545 23.09 -11.11 15.96
N GLY A 546 23.05 -12.42 15.68
CA GLY A 546 24.16 -13.34 15.70
C GLY A 546 24.41 -14.10 14.38
N PRO A 547 25.63 -14.69 14.29
CA PRO A 547 26.40 -14.95 13.07
C PRO A 547 25.88 -15.90 12.02
N MET A 548 25.82 -15.33 10.82
CA MET A 548 26.48 -15.83 9.62
C MET A 548 28.04 -15.55 9.71
N ALA A 549 28.96 -16.43 9.21
CA ALA A 549 30.48 -16.43 8.97
C ALA A 549 31.12 -16.97 7.54
N PRO A 550 31.14 -16.25 6.35
CA PRO A 550 31.33 -16.50 4.83
C PRO A 550 30.79 -17.53 3.69
N THR A 551 29.53 -17.91 3.28
CA THR A 551 29.14 -18.99 2.22
C THR A 551 28.67 -18.60 0.79
N PRO A 552 28.60 -19.50 -0.26
CA PRO A 552 27.78 -19.37 -1.48
C PRO A 552 26.50 -20.26 -1.45
N PRO A 553 25.29 -19.69 -1.51
CA PRO A 553 25.01 -18.27 -1.63
C PRO A 553 25.41 -17.59 -0.31
N PRO A 554 25.80 -16.32 -0.33
CA PRO A 554 25.70 -15.54 0.86
C PRO A 554 24.31 -15.73 1.46
N PHE A 555 24.23 -15.62 2.77
CA PHE A 555 22.98 -15.38 3.45
C PHE A 555 22.68 -13.87 3.18
N ARG A 556 21.47 -13.45 2.80
CA ARG A 556 20.83 -12.10 2.97
C ARG A 556 19.33 -11.96 3.41
N VAL A 557 18.41 -11.27 2.67
CA VAL A 557 17.44 -10.35 3.34
C VAL A 557 15.97 -10.07 2.79
N ASP A 558 15.36 -10.79 1.85
CA ASP A 558 14.04 -10.50 1.16
C ASP A 558 12.82 -9.67 1.72
N CYS A 559 11.73 -10.27 2.27
CA CYS A 559 10.46 -9.73 2.90
C CYS A 559 10.44 -9.07 4.33
N LEU A 560 9.44 -8.26 4.80
CA LEU A 560 9.40 -7.74 6.20
C LEU A 560 8.17 -7.01 6.84
N ALA A 561 7.44 -7.63 7.76
CA ALA A 561 6.55 -7.10 8.88
C ALA A 561 6.79 -5.74 9.60
N PHE A 562 5.81 -5.09 10.27
CA PHE A 562 5.94 -4.15 11.44
C PHE A 562 4.66 -3.41 11.88
N THR A 563 4.57 -2.92 13.12
CA THR A 563 3.30 -2.85 13.81
C THR A 563 3.24 -1.87 15.07
N SER A 564 2.12 -1.19 15.38
CA SER A 564 1.95 0.09 16.21
C SER A 564 2.23 0.23 17.74
N ASP A 565 2.48 -0.81 18.52
CA ASP A 565 3.04 -0.72 19.88
C ASP A 565 4.53 -0.40 19.82
N ALA A 566 5.16 -0.75 18.68
CA ALA A 566 6.54 -0.57 18.24
C ALA A 566 7.51 -1.74 18.37
N THR A 567 7.22 -2.70 19.24
CA THR A 567 8.28 -3.28 20.06
C THR A 567 9.00 -4.50 19.49
N ARG A 568 8.83 -4.94 18.23
CA ARG A 568 9.73 -5.98 17.65
C ARG A 568 9.71 -6.11 16.10
N VAL A 569 10.47 -7.11 15.60
CA VAL A 569 10.81 -7.46 14.20
C VAL A 569 10.70 -8.99 13.98
N VAL A 570 10.84 -9.45 12.74
CA VAL A 570 10.76 -10.81 12.28
C VAL A 570 11.78 -11.00 11.16
N TYR A 571 13.06 -10.70 11.27
CA TYR A 571 13.99 -10.63 10.12
C TYR A 571 14.73 -11.94 9.72
N ALA A 572 14.98 -12.27 8.45
CA ALA A 572 15.69 -13.49 8.00
C ALA A 572 17.23 -13.47 8.03
N LEU A 573 17.82 -14.56 7.54
CA LEU A 573 19.18 -14.59 7.05
C LEU A 573 19.26 -14.87 5.54
N ASP A 574 18.17 -15.17 4.81
CA ASP A 574 18.17 -15.79 3.46
C ASP A 574 18.89 -17.14 3.39
N GLY A 575 18.25 -18.20 2.88
CA GLY A 575 18.34 -19.60 3.31
C GLY A 575 18.05 -20.78 2.39
N ALA A 576 18.69 -21.94 2.68
CA ALA A 576 18.30 -23.30 2.24
C ALA A 576 17.84 -24.23 3.40
N ASN A 577 17.23 -23.71 4.48
CA ASN A 577 17.83 -23.27 5.77
C ASN A 577 18.25 -21.84 5.79
N THR A 578 17.51 -20.85 6.29
CA THR A 578 16.05 -20.65 6.29
C THR A 578 15.26 -20.46 7.57
N GLU A 579 15.91 -19.79 8.48
CA GLU A 579 15.68 -19.64 9.88
C GLU A 579 14.62 -18.60 10.35
N ILE A 580 13.29 -18.81 10.19
CA ILE A 580 12.16 -17.91 10.57
C ILE A 580 11.85 -17.63 12.10
N SER A 581 12.66 -16.87 12.87
CA SER A 581 12.39 -16.31 14.26
C SER A 581 11.36 -15.16 14.52
N SER A 582 11.45 -14.38 15.63
CA SER A 582 10.84 -13.03 15.91
C SER A 582 11.30 -12.51 17.26
N VAL A 583 12.02 -11.36 17.19
CA VAL A 583 14.48 -10.18 18.15
C VAL A 583 14.58 -8.99 19.35
N PRO A 584 14.01 -8.93 20.63
CA PRO A 584 13.13 -7.82 21.23
C PRO A 584 12.90 -6.38 20.61
N ALA A 585 12.97 -5.24 21.32
CA ALA A 585 12.44 -3.91 20.87
C ALA A 585 13.32 -2.76 20.29
N ASP A 586 14.50 -2.49 20.83
CA ASP A 586 15.15 -1.17 20.95
C ASP A 586 16.69 -1.21 21.27
N GLY A 587 17.42 -2.17 20.73
CA GLY A 587 18.75 -2.57 21.22
C GLY A 587 18.86 -3.64 22.33
N SER A 588 17.79 -4.18 22.94
CA SER A 588 17.88 -4.91 24.24
C SER A 588 18.31 -6.40 24.29
N GLY A 589 18.91 -7.02 23.26
CA GLY A 589 19.43 -8.41 23.41
C GLY A 589 20.41 -8.99 22.35
N SER A 590 20.44 -10.34 22.24
CA SER A 590 21.03 -11.17 21.15
C SER A 590 20.28 -12.55 21.03
N PRO A 591 19.79 -13.02 19.86
CA PRO A 591 17.68 -13.28 18.76
C PRO A 591 16.53 -14.42 18.91
N ILE A 592 15.43 -14.45 19.69
CA ILE A 592 14.76 -15.78 19.95
C ILE A 592 14.15 -16.54 18.73
N SER A 593 14.57 -17.81 18.58
CA SER A 593 14.17 -18.94 17.71
C SER A 593 12.68 -19.18 17.47
N LEU A 594 12.19 -19.10 16.23
CA LEU A 594 10.78 -19.35 15.93
C LEU A 594 10.36 -20.17 14.68
N SER A 595 11.00 -21.31 14.34
CA SER A 595 10.34 -22.43 13.60
C SER A 595 10.95 -23.83 13.42
N GLY A 596 12.08 -24.00 12.73
CA GLY A 596 12.76 -25.28 12.42
C GLY A 596 12.48 -26.04 11.07
N PRO A 597 13.55 -26.39 10.31
CA PRO A 597 13.79 -26.89 8.90
C PRO A 597 12.84 -26.79 7.65
N LEU A 598 13.32 -26.50 6.38
CA LEU A 598 12.60 -25.84 5.18
C LEU A 598 12.52 -26.46 3.73
N VAL A 599 11.39 -26.31 2.95
CA VAL A 599 11.13 -26.90 1.57
C VAL A 599 10.93 -25.96 0.28
N TRP A 600 11.16 -24.63 0.18
CA TRP A 600 10.66 -23.79 -1.00
C TRP A 600 11.74 -22.79 -1.65
N ARG A 601 11.92 -22.64 -3.02
CA ARG A 601 12.72 -21.64 -3.85
C ARG A 601 12.48 -20.60 -5.21
N ASP A 602 11.54 -19.91 -6.06
CA ASP A 602 10.07 -19.52 -6.65
C ASP A 602 8.59 -18.95 -6.05
N ALA A 603 8.27 -18.30 -4.84
CA ALA A 603 7.42 -17.13 -4.33
C ALA A 603 7.03 -16.84 -2.75
N ILE A 604 7.69 -16.13 -1.73
CA ILE A 604 7.10 -15.73 -0.35
C ILE A 604 7.10 -14.21 0.09
N LEU A 605 6.12 -13.37 -0.24
CA LEU A 605 6.40 -11.94 -0.60
C LEU A 605 5.93 -10.67 0.23
N SER A 606 4.64 -10.35 0.48
CA SER A 606 4.25 -9.40 1.57
C SER A 606 3.88 -9.98 2.99
N LEU A 607 4.38 -9.51 4.16
CA LEU A 607 4.45 -10.35 5.38
C LEU A 607 3.26 -10.37 6.41
N PRO A 608 2.38 -11.38 6.47
CA PRO A 608 1.42 -11.73 7.56
C PRO A 608 1.07 -11.03 8.94
N LEU A 609 1.30 -9.75 9.32
CA LEU A 609 0.91 -9.19 10.68
C LEU A 609 -0.28 -8.21 10.67
N THR A 610 -0.68 -7.77 11.85
CA THR A 610 -1.93 -7.97 12.60
C THR A 610 -2.16 -6.75 13.60
N PRO A 611 -3.35 -6.14 13.92
CA PRO A 611 -3.52 -4.90 14.73
C PRO A 611 -3.75 -5.03 16.23
N ASP A 612 -4.17 -6.19 16.78
CA ASP A 612 -3.68 -6.51 18.13
C ASP A 612 -2.33 -7.17 18.06
N GLY A 613 -2.01 -7.79 16.89
CA GLY A 613 -0.74 -8.31 16.41
C GLY A 613 0.19 -8.99 17.38
N SER A 614 -0.41 -9.42 18.47
CA SER A 614 0.16 -10.14 19.58
C SER A 614 0.69 -11.51 19.21
N ARG A 615 0.75 -11.85 17.90
CA ARG A 615 1.03 -13.10 17.15
C ARG A 615 1.45 -12.71 15.64
N LEU A 616 1.22 -13.42 14.48
CA LEU A 616 1.26 -12.97 12.97
C LEU A 616 1.38 -14.12 11.95
N ALA A 617 0.56 -14.45 10.86
CA ALA A 617 -0.10 -15.78 10.34
C ALA A 617 0.36 -16.74 9.10
N TYR A 618 0.65 -18.13 9.18
CA TYR A 618 1.58 -19.30 8.59
C TYR A 618 1.61 -19.93 7.16
N THR A 619 2.67 -20.44 6.47
CA THR A 619 2.60 -21.38 5.28
C THR A 619 3.63 -22.54 4.95
N ASP A 620 3.80 -23.68 5.65
CA ASP A 620 4.57 -24.83 5.05
C ASP A 620 3.84 -26.10 4.53
N ILE A 621 4.22 -26.76 3.40
CA ILE A 621 3.99 -28.22 3.21
C ILE A 621 5.18 -29.02 3.78
N ASP A 622 4.86 -30.17 4.38
CA ASP A 622 5.68 -31.36 4.17
C ASP A 622 4.87 -32.58 3.66
N SER A 623 5.42 -33.27 2.65
CA SER A 623 5.15 -34.64 2.18
C SER A 623 3.70 -35.02 1.85
N GLY A 624 3.04 -34.24 1.01
CA GLY A 624 1.70 -34.44 0.42
C GLY A 624 0.55 -34.16 1.37
N ILE A 625 0.77 -34.23 2.69
CA ILE A 625 -0.24 -34.64 3.69
C ILE A 625 -0.29 -33.67 4.87
N GLY A 626 -1.51 -33.26 5.23
CA GLY A 626 -1.74 -32.03 5.96
C GLY A 626 -1.59 -31.99 7.48
N ARG A 627 -1.58 -30.75 7.99
CA ARG A 627 -1.52 -30.16 9.35
C ARG A 627 -1.74 -28.59 9.20
N LEU A 628 -1.99 -27.71 10.20
CA LEU A 628 -1.61 -26.24 10.32
C LEU A 628 -1.77 -25.54 11.69
N TYR A 629 -0.65 -25.13 12.33
CA TYR A 629 -0.48 -24.53 13.68
C TYR A 629 -0.65 -22.97 13.86
N SER A 630 -0.84 -22.33 15.06
CA SER A 630 -0.89 -20.84 15.36
C SER A 630 -0.08 -20.33 16.61
N VAL A 631 0.36 -19.05 16.79
CA VAL A 631 1.22 -18.59 17.96
C VAL A 631 1.67 -17.08 18.19
N PRO A 632 2.07 -16.61 19.42
CA PRO A 632 2.41 -15.19 19.82
C PRO A 632 3.56 -14.35 19.23
N ALA A 633 3.45 -13.04 19.50
CA ALA A 633 4.26 -11.85 19.18
C ALA A 633 5.70 -11.97 19.64
N ASP A 634 5.91 -12.79 20.65
CA ASP A 634 7.01 -12.61 21.56
C ASP A 634 7.81 -13.88 21.85
N GLY A 635 7.47 -15.00 21.19
CA GLY A 635 8.07 -16.30 21.50
C GLY A 635 7.60 -16.89 22.82
N SER A 636 6.44 -16.46 23.33
CA SER A 636 5.93 -16.91 24.63
C SER A 636 5.26 -18.27 24.61
N ALA A 637 4.88 -18.80 23.44
CA ALA A 637 4.28 -20.13 23.36
C ALA A 637 5.12 -21.06 22.47
N ALA A 638 4.51 -22.21 22.16
CA ALA A 638 4.91 -22.99 21.01
C ALA A 638 3.69 -23.11 20.10
N PRO A 639 3.90 -23.20 18.79
CA PRO A 639 2.89 -23.45 17.81
C PRO A 639 1.77 -24.37 18.19
N LEU A 640 0.59 -23.97 17.73
CA LEU A 640 -0.65 -24.64 18.05
C LEU A 640 -1.35 -25.21 16.81
N LEU A 641 -1.04 -26.47 16.45
CA LEU A 641 -1.55 -27.22 15.27
C LEU A 641 -3.07 -27.23 15.32
N LEU A 642 -3.71 -26.36 14.56
CA LEU A 642 -5.14 -26.18 14.66
C LEU A 642 -5.89 -27.42 14.00
N PHE A 643 -5.57 -27.97 12.79
CA PHE A 643 -5.68 -29.40 12.24
C PHE A 643 -5.21 -29.74 10.74
N SER A 644 -5.82 -30.48 9.75
CA SER A 644 -5.15 -31.08 8.49
C SER A 644 -5.90 -31.57 7.15
N TRP A 645 -5.28 -31.55 5.91
CA TRP A 645 -5.85 -31.92 4.53
C TRP A 645 -4.93 -32.61 3.36
N PRO A 646 -5.34 -32.83 2.04
CA PRO A 646 -4.62 -33.64 0.95
C PRO A 646 -4.56 -33.27 -0.65
N VAL A 647 -4.77 -34.23 -1.64
CA VAL A 647 -4.15 -34.47 -3.06
C VAL A 647 -5.07 -34.60 -4.40
N PHE A 648 -4.55 -34.32 -5.68
CA PHE A 648 -4.99 -33.75 -7.09
C PHE A 648 -4.77 -32.29 -7.95
N VAL A 649 -3.98 -31.13 -7.74
CA VAL A 649 -3.28 -30.09 -8.70
C VAL A 649 -1.68 -30.02 -8.97
N PRO A 650 -1.06 -29.41 -10.03
CA PRO A 650 -0.19 -28.24 -9.78
C PRO A 650 -0.93 -26.95 -9.63
N GLY A 651 -0.43 -26.04 -8.82
CA GLY A 651 -1.00 -24.72 -8.86
C GLY A 651 -2.08 -24.45 -7.85
N GLY A 652 -2.24 -23.15 -7.68
CA GLY A 652 -3.31 -22.55 -6.95
C GLY A 652 -2.91 -21.70 -5.82
N PHE A 653 -2.90 -20.36 -6.04
CA PHE A 653 -2.58 -19.14 -5.24
C PHE A 653 -2.33 -19.39 -3.77
N LEU A 654 -1.70 -18.53 -2.96
CA LEU A 654 -1.43 -19.03 -1.61
C LEU A 654 -1.50 -18.01 -0.48
N GLY A 655 -2.69 -17.67 -0.02
CA GLY A 655 -2.76 -17.08 1.31
C GLY A 655 -4.13 -16.67 1.73
N PHE A 656 -4.32 -15.55 2.44
CA PHE A 656 -5.25 -15.50 3.56
C PHE A 656 -5.80 -14.21 4.13
N GLU A 657 -6.96 -14.31 4.76
CA GLU A 657 -7.55 -13.23 5.52
C GLU A 657 -7.13 -13.29 7.01
N LEU A 658 -7.12 -12.16 7.74
CA LEU A 658 -6.78 -11.84 9.14
C LEU A 658 -7.13 -10.43 9.56
N ALA A 659 -7.62 -10.32 10.80
CA ALA A 659 -8.84 -9.61 11.04
C ALA A 659 -9.06 -8.89 12.38
N PRO A 660 -9.86 -7.80 12.39
CA PRO A 660 -9.50 -6.55 13.06
C PRO A 660 -9.58 -6.63 14.59
N ASP A 661 -10.19 -7.71 15.08
CA ASP A 661 -10.58 -8.05 16.44
C ASP A 661 -9.62 -9.07 17.04
N SER A 662 -8.78 -9.64 16.17
CA SER A 662 -7.60 -10.44 16.48
C SER A 662 -7.90 -11.77 17.16
N ASP A 663 -9.13 -12.25 17.09
CA ASP A 663 -9.45 -13.58 17.60
C ASP A 663 -9.27 -14.63 16.50
N PHE A 664 -9.36 -14.24 15.22
CA PHE A 664 -9.57 -15.15 14.09
C PHE A 664 -9.03 -14.57 12.68
N ALA A 665 -8.89 -15.35 11.56
CA ALA A 665 -8.28 -15.07 10.19
C ALA A 665 -9.09 -14.83 8.78
N VAL A 666 -9.05 -15.63 7.65
CA VAL A 666 -10.13 -16.29 6.74
C VAL A 666 -9.69 -17.18 5.46
N CYS A 667 -10.11 -18.50 5.16
CA CYS A 667 -9.45 -19.59 4.25
C CYS A 667 -9.87 -20.23 2.92
N ARG A 668 -8.90 -20.85 2.12
CA ARG A 668 -8.84 -21.80 0.97
C ARG A 668 -8.31 -23.23 1.15
N ALA A 669 -9.17 -24.21 0.85
CA ALA A 669 -8.92 -25.64 0.69
C ALA A 669 -10.05 -26.40 -0.03
N ASN A 670 -9.74 -27.60 -0.53
CA ASN A 670 -10.44 -28.56 -1.47
C ASN A 670 -11.91 -28.45 -1.97
N GLU A 671 -12.68 -27.43 -1.63
CA GLU A 671 -13.07 -26.32 -2.55
C GLU A 671 -13.93 -25.32 -1.81
N GLN A 672 -14.09 -25.37 -0.48
CA GLN A 672 -15.30 -25.00 0.26
C GLN A 672 -15.00 -24.17 1.50
N LEU A 673 -15.83 -23.19 1.91
CA LEU A 673 -15.57 -22.11 2.90
C LEU A 673 -15.65 -22.66 4.40
N PHE A 674 -14.77 -22.28 5.37
CA PHE A 674 -14.79 -22.67 6.83
C PHE A 674 -14.16 -21.70 7.92
N ARG A 675 -14.83 -21.17 8.99
CA ARG A 675 -14.35 -20.27 10.12
C ARG A 675 -13.56 -20.94 11.28
N VAL A 676 -12.53 -20.32 11.90
CA VAL A 676 -11.79 -20.73 13.14
C VAL A 676 -11.14 -19.61 13.98
N THR A 677 -11.21 -19.71 15.31
CA THR A 677 -10.34 -18.98 16.28
C THR A 677 -8.89 -19.44 16.23
N LEU A 678 -7.96 -18.50 16.45
CA LEU A 678 -6.53 -18.76 16.28
C LEU A 678 -5.75 -19.08 17.54
N ASP A 679 -6.31 -18.80 18.69
CA ASP A 679 -5.84 -19.40 19.94
C ASP A 679 -6.23 -20.88 20.05
N GLY A 680 -6.91 -21.44 19.03
CA GLY A 680 -7.41 -22.80 18.98
C GLY A 680 -8.52 -23.12 19.98
N SER A 681 -9.17 -22.11 20.55
CA SER A 681 -10.26 -22.30 21.51
C SER A 681 -11.55 -22.84 20.88
N SER A 682 -11.77 -22.64 19.57
CA SER A 682 -12.88 -23.24 18.83
C SER A 682 -12.38 -24.16 17.73
N SER A 683 -13.16 -25.20 17.45
CA SER A 683 -13.03 -25.92 16.20
C SER A 683 -13.38 -25.03 15.02
N THR A 684 -12.91 -25.42 13.84
CA THR A 684 -13.55 -25.10 12.57
C THR A 684 -15.09 -25.06 12.64
N LEU A 685 -15.68 -24.06 12.00
CA LEU A 685 -17.04 -23.97 11.48
C LEU A 685 -17.00 -24.08 9.94
N ALA A 686 -18.04 -24.60 9.31
CA ALA A 686 -18.31 -24.35 7.89
C ALA A 686 -19.69 -23.74 7.81
N LEU A 687 -19.86 -22.65 7.08
CA LEU A 687 -21.20 -22.32 6.61
C LEU A 687 -21.53 -23.28 5.41
N THR A 688 -20.63 -23.58 4.46
CA THR A 688 -20.95 -24.11 3.10
C THR A 688 -21.52 -25.51 2.97
N SER A 689 -22.37 -25.64 1.96
CA SER A 689 -22.53 -26.84 1.12
C SER A 689 -21.35 -27.07 0.14
N PRO A 690 -20.85 -28.30 -0.01
CA PRO A 690 -20.13 -28.76 -1.20
C PRO A 690 -20.84 -28.35 -2.51
N SER A 691 -20.12 -28.34 -3.62
CA SER A 691 -20.59 -27.86 -4.93
C SER A 691 -19.93 -28.71 -6.04
N PRO A 692 -20.48 -28.86 -7.25
CA PRO A 692 -20.48 -30.22 -7.82
C PRO A 692 -19.29 -30.64 -8.68
N SER A 693 -18.60 -29.73 -9.37
CA SER A 693 -17.39 -30.08 -10.13
C SER A 693 -16.59 -28.87 -10.58
N LEU A 694 -15.31 -28.88 -10.24
CA LEU A 694 -14.25 -28.18 -10.95
C LEU A 694 -14.61 -26.81 -11.45
N SER A 695 -14.65 -26.67 -12.76
CA SER A 695 -15.72 -26.05 -13.46
C SER A 695 -16.21 -24.73 -12.77
N GLN A 696 -17.30 -24.64 -12.00
CA GLN A 696 -17.57 -23.34 -11.33
C GLN A 696 -16.75 -23.24 -10.03
N ALA A 697 -16.24 -22.05 -9.71
CA ALA A 697 -14.81 -21.86 -9.38
C ALA A 697 -14.56 -20.60 -8.51
N ILE A 698 -14.02 -20.58 -7.24
CA ILE A 698 -13.60 -19.30 -6.55
C ILE A 698 -12.49 -18.51 -7.31
N LEU A 699 -12.46 -17.17 -7.29
CA LEU A 699 -11.30 -16.37 -7.74
C LEU A 699 -10.86 -15.19 -6.84
N SER A 700 -11.33 -15.10 -5.60
CA SER A 700 -11.00 -14.05 -4.63
C SER A 700 -11.60 -14.32 -3.27
N PHE A 701 -11.32 -13.43 -2.33
CA PHE A 701 -12.06 -13.32 -1.10
C PHE A 701 -12.39 -11.91 -0.65
N GLU A 702 -12.79 -11.64 0.60
CA GLU A 702 -13.25 -10.31 1.08
C GLU A 702 -13.77 -10.42 2.55
N ILE A 703 -13.21 -9.64 3.50
CA ILE A 703 -13.77 -9.38 4.86
C ILE A 703 -13.72 -7.94 5.48
N SER A 704 -14.79 -7.59 6.18
CA SER A 704 -15.04 -6.37 6.95
C SER A 704 -14.03 -5.81 7.96
N PRO A 705 -13.58 -4.56 7.88
CA PRO A 705 -13.20 -3.86 9.13
C PRO A 705 -14.27 -3.70 10.26
N THR A 706 -15.49 -4.27 10.12
CA THR A 706 -16.54 -4.54 11.13
C THR A 706 -16.84 -6.02 11.52
N GLY A 707 -16.00 -7.00 11.16
CA GLY A 707 -16.07 -8.35 11.75
C GLY A 707 -17.17 -9.35 11.32
N ASN A 708 -18.19 -8.98 10.55
CA ASN A 708 -19.54 -9.53 10.81
C ASN A 708 -20.27 -10.33 9.70
N ARG A 709 -20.41 -9.76 8.50
CA ARG A 709 -21.58 -10.00 7.62
C ARG A 709 -21.38 -9.65 6.13
N VAL A 710 -21.23 -10.68 5.31
CA VAL A 710 -19.99 -11.03 4.57
C VAL A 710 -19.97 -10.51 2.99
N VAL A 711 -19.22 -10.94 1.88
CA VAL A 711 -19.40 -11.04 0.29
C VAL A 711 -18.94 -12.20 -0.82
N PHE A 712 -19.33 -13.50 -1.13
CA PHE A 712 -18.65 -14.60 -2.07
C PHE A 712 -18.78 -14.83 -3.69
N PHE A 713 -18.05 -14.31 -4.70
CA PHE A 713 -17.84 -14.97 -6.06
C PHE A 713 -17.20 -16.54 -6.21
N GLN A 714 -18.46 -17.10 -6.81
CA GLN A 714 -19.10 -18.51 -7.31
C GLN A 714 -19.88 -18.61 -8.63
N ASP A 715 -19.39 -19.27 -9.71
CA ASP A 715 -20.08 -19.53 -11.03
C ASP A 715 -21.51 -20.16 -11.16
N ARG A 716 -22.38 -20.17 -10.13
CA ARG A 716 -23.41 -21.23 -9.92
C ARG A 716 -24.51 -21.48 -10.95
N GLU A 717 -25.35 -20.51 -11.30
CA GLU A 717 -26.61 -20.81 -11.99
C GLU A 717 -26.32 -21.26 -13.43
N VAL A 718 -25.46 -20.52 -14.14
CA VAL A 718 -25.06 -20.74 -15.53
C VAL A 718 -23.60 -20.34 -15.75
N ALA A 719 -22.66 -21.01 -15.09
CA ALA A 719 -21.83 -21.95 -15.85
C ALA A 719 -21.29 -21.37 -17.18
N GLY A 720 -20.25 -20.54 -17.15
CA GLY A 720 -19.91 -19.73 -18.33
C GLY A 720 -20.27 -18.25 -18.21
N ARG A 721 -21.13 -17.92 -17.24
CA ARG A 721 -21.56 -16.58 -16.90
C ARG A 721 -21.77 -16.49 -15.39
N TYR A 722 -21.20 -15.44 -14.83
CA TYR A 722 -20.94 -15.32 -13.41
C TYR A 722 -22.12 -14.44 -12.67
N GLU A 723 -22.52 -14.51 -11.36
CA GLU A 723 -23.95 -14.43 -10.80
C GLU A 723 -24.33 -14.28 -9.17
N LEU A 724 -24.12 -13.25 -8.26
CA LEU A 724 -23.99 -13.06 -6.70
C LEU A 724 -24.98 -13.30 -5.44
N TYR A 725 -24.68 -14.05 -4.33
CA TYR A 725 -25.52 -14.38 -3.10
C TYR A 725 -24.92 -14.17 -1.58
N SER A 726 -25.53 -14.34 -0.35
CA SER A 726 -24.99 -13.77 1.01
C SER A 726 -25.39 -14.19 2.52
N VAL A 727 -24.51 -14.10 3.58
CA VAL A 727 -24.79 -14.43 5.05
C VAL A 727 -24.13 -13.49 6.13
N PRO A 728 -24.26 -13.77 7.45
CA PRO A 728 -23.30 -13.47 8.56
C PRO A 728 -22.26 -14.56 8.92
N LEU A 729 -21.06 -14.17 9.36
CA LEU A 729 -19.92 -15.09 9.49
C LEU A 729 -20.07 -16.11 10.64
N ASP A 730 -20.84 -15.79 11.66
CA ASP A 730 -21.12 -16.63 12.82
C ASP A 730 -21.85 -17.97 12.57
N GLY A 731 -22.22 -18.34 11.34
CA GLY A 731 -23.06 -19.52 11.06
C GLY A 731 -24.53 -19.23 10.80
N SER A 732 -25.02 -18.02 11.11
CA SER A 732 -26.43 -17.84 11.47
C SER A 732 -27.45 -17.92 10.34
N SER A 733 -27.06 -17.85 9.06
CA SER A 733 -28.01 -18.07 7.95
C SER A 733 -27.36 -18.68 6.70
N ALA A 734 -27.85 -18.34 5.51
CA ALA A 734 -27.44 -18.87 4.21
C ALA A 734 -27.23 -17.74 3.21
N PRO A 735 -26.46 -17.93 2.11
CA PRO A 735 -26.43 -17.02 0.97
C PRO A 735 -27.83 -16.64 0.48
N VAL A 736 -28.24 -15.39 0.71
CA VAL A 736 -29.41 -14.71 0.10
C VAL A 736 -29.08 -14.19 -1.30
N LYS A 737 -30.05 -13.98 -2.21
CA LYS A 737 -29.82 -13.45 -3.58
C LYS A 737 -29.69 -11.92 -3.61
N LEU A 738 -28.76 -11.37 -4.39
CA LEU A 738 -28.26 -10.00 -4.18
C LEU A 738 -28.15 -9.11 -5.43
N ASN A 739 -28.92 -9.42 -6.46
CA ASN A 739 -29.37 -8.44 -7.43
C ASN A 739 -30.61 -9.00 -8.15
N ALA A 740 -30.94 -8.37 -9.28
CA ALA A 740 -31.84 -8.88 -10.32
C ALA A 740 -31.40 -10.21 -11.01
N PRO A 741 -32.10 -10.67 -12.08
CA PRO A 741 -31.80 -11.92 -12.81
C PRO A 741 -31.33 -11.70 -14.26
N LEU A 742 -30.45 -12.58 -14.76
CA LEU A 742 -29.65 -12.37 -15.97
C LEU A 742 -30.44 -12.24 -17.29
N VAL A 743 -30.10 -11.26 -18.13
CA VAL A 743 -30.40 -11.31 -19.57
C VAL A 743 -29.30 -12.09 -20.34
N ALA A 744 -29.06 -11.94 -21.65
CA ALA A 744 -28.61 -13.09 -22.48
C ALA A 744 -27.11 -13.18 -22.89
N ASN A 745 -26.40 -14.21 -22.40
CA ASN A 745 -24.96 -14.50 -22.52
C ASN A 745 -23.98 -13.64 -21.71
N GLY A 746 -24.40 -12.51 -21.17
CA GLY A 746 -23.49 -11.53 -20.57
C GLY A 746 -22.95 -11.81 -19.19
N ASP A 747 -22.09 -10.91 -18.69
CA ASP A 747 -20.78 -10.40 -19.18
C ASP A 747 -20.01 -9.69 -18.04
N VAL A 748 -18.93 -8.92 -18.26
CA VAL A 748 -17.90 -8.60 -17.23
C VAL A 748 -16.78 -9.69 -17.02
N LEU A 749 -15.94 -9.96 -18.02
CA LEU A 749 -14.78 -10.92 -17.98
C LEU A 749 -13.54 -10.26 -17.34
N TRP A 750 -12.63 -10.95 -16.64
CA TRP A 750 -11.81 -10.39 -15.54
C TRP A 750 -11.04 -9.09 -15.79
N PRO A 751 -10.89 -8.36 -14.68
CA PRO A 751 -10.10 -7.16 -14.59
C PRO A 751 -8.69 -7.14 -15.18
N SER A 752 -8.51 -6.41 -16.29
CA SER A 752 -7.18 -6.07 -16.78
C SER A 752 -6.27 -5.26 -15.83
N SER A 753 -6.73 -4.84 -14.64
CA SER A 753 -6.14 -3.65 -14.01
C SER A 753 -5.91 -3.76 -12.50
N GLY A 754 -6.95 -3.95 -11.71
CA GLY A 754 -6.86 -4.39 -10.32
C GLY A 754 -7.91 -5.47 -10.13
N ALA A 755 -8.42 -5.70 -8.95
CA ALA A 755 -9.30 -6.81 -8.59
C ALA A 755 -10.76 -6.81 -9.15
N PRO A 756 -11.75 -7.57 -8.62
CA PRO A 756 -13.20 -7.55 -8.95
C PRO A 756 -14.17 -6.37 -8.61
N PHE A 757 -14.45 -6.06 -7.34
CA PHE A 757 -15.31 -4.98 -6.82
C PHE A 757 -14.92 -4.35 -5.41
N VAL A 758 -14.83 -3.03 -5.15
CA VAL A 758 -14.36 -2.41 -3.82
C VAL A 758 -15.20 -2.63 -2.58
N ILE A 759 -15.03 -2.04 -1.38
CA ILE A 759 -15.69 -2.64 -0.21
C ILE A 759 -15.86 -1.78 1.10
N SER A 760 -16.80 -0.79 1.24
CA SER A 760 -17.37 -0.12 2.51
C SER A 760 -16.44 0.41 3.58
N PRO A 761 -16.72 1.47 4.33
CA PRO A 761 -16.09 1.65 5.63
C PRO A 761 -16.98 2.17 6.81
N ASP A 762 -18.31 1.95 6.77
CA ASP A 762 -19.24 2.07 7.93
C ASP A 762 -19.77 0.75 8.55
N GLY A 763 -20.00 -0.29 7.76
CA GLY A 763 -20.53 -1.60 8.15
C GLY A 763 -21.86 -1.97 7.49
N SER A 764 -22.32 -1.26 6.44
CA SER A 764 -23.75 -1.20 6.14
C SER A 764 -24.21 -1.12 4.68
N ARG A 765 -23.41 -0.59 3.75
CA ARG A 765 -23.94 -0.08 2.47
C ARG A 765 -22.95 -0.20 1.36
N VAL A 766 -23.43 -0.36 0.12
CA VAL A 766 -22.62 -1.20 -0.76
C VAL A 766 -22.60 -0.88 -2.27
N VAL A 767 -21.79 -1.59 -3.09
CA VAL A 767 -21.51 -1.47 -4.54
C VAL A 767 -21.03 -2.89 -5.11
N TYR A 768 -20.88 -3.15 -6.45
CA TYR A 768 -20.45 -4.37 -7.26
C TYR A 768 -20.47 -4.06 -8.78
N GLN A 769 -19.69 -4.81 -9.61
CA GLN A 769 -19.47 -4.82 -11.10
C GLN A 769 -20.58 -5.28 -12.09
N ALA A 770 -20.85 -4.56 -13.22
CA ALA A 770 -22.09 -4.81 -13.99
C ALA A 770 -22.49 -4.15 -15.36
N ASP A 771 -22.99 -4.95 -16.32
CA ASP A 771 -23.80 -4.56 -17.52
C ASP A 771 -25.33 -4.83 -17.49
N GLN A 772 -25.97 -4.73 -16.32
CA GLN A 772 -27.27 -5.40 -16.04
C GLN A 772 -28.41 -5.28 -17.05
N ASP A 773 -28.52 -4.24 -17.87
CA ASP A 773 -29.76 -4.02 -18.59
C ASP A 773 -29.65 -4.10 -20.12
N VAL A 774 -28.45 -4.11 -20.72
CA VAL A 774 -28.21 -4.15 -22.19
C VAL A 774 -26.81 -4.74 -22.48
N ASP A 775 -26.51 -5.19 -23.71
CA ASP A 775 -25.19 -5.72 -24.17
C ASP A 775 -24.54 -4.78 -25.14
N MET A 776 -23.22 -4.74 -25.04
CA MET A 776 -22.48 -3.53 -25.26
C MET A 776 -23.23 -2.41 -24.48
N ARG A 777 -23.41 -2.66 -23.16
CA ARG A 777 -24.39 -2.12 -22.17
C ARG A 777 -24.00 -2.02 -20.68
N VAL A 778 -22.74 -1.74 -20.32
CA VAL A 778 -22.40 -1.58 -18.89
C VAL A 778 -23.27 -0.52 -18.18
N GLU A 779 -23.94 -0.80 -17.03
CA GLU A 779 -24.92 0.11 -16.35
C GLU A 779 -24.87 0.13 -14.76
N LEU A 780 -25.60 1.00 -13.97
CA LEU A 780 -25.29 1.67 -12.62
C LEU A 780 -26.40 1.61 -11.57
N TYR A 781 -26.07 1.41 -10.26
CA TYR A 781 -26.68 0.28 -9.54
C TYR A 781 -27.05 0.18 -7.90
N SER A 782 -26.70 0.95 -6.82
CA SER A 782 -26.56 0.58 -5.32
C SER A 782 -27.68 0.35 -4.18
N VAL A 783 -27.33 -0.32 -3.01
CA VAL A 783 -28.09 -0.88 -1.76
C VAL A 783 -27.40 -0.86 -0.32
N PRO A 784 -28.09 -1.29 0.80
CA PRO A 784 -27.57 -1.78 2.14
C PRO A 784 -27.41 -3.32 2.60
N ILE A 785 -26.17 -3.78 2.88
CA ILE A 785 -25.59 -5.02 3.53
C ILE A 785 -26.25 -6.45 3.57
N ALA A 786 -27.57 -6.69 3.51
CA ALA A 786 -28.16 -8.00 3.84
C ALA A 786 -29.07 -8.79 2.83
N GLY A 787 -29.47 -8.29 1.64
CA GLY A 787 -30.37 -9.02 0.68
C GLY A 787 -31.69 -8.32 0.25
N GLY A 788 -32.10 -8.35 -1.04
CA GLY A 788 -33.32 -7.63 -1.55
C GLY A 788 -33.40 -7.15 -3.04
N THR A 789 -33.78 -5.88 -3.31
CA THR A 789 -34.48 -5.47 -4.57
C THR A 789 -34.29 -4.03 -5.05
N PRO A 790 -33.42 -3.71 -6.01
CA PRO A 790 -32.73 -1.69 -5.77
C PRO A 790 -33.32 -0.45 -6.45
N VAL A 791 -32.41 0.53 -6.61
CA VAL A 791 -32.73 1.95 -6.81
C VAL A 791 -32.39 2.43 -8.23
N LYS A 792 -33.25 2.34 -9.28
CA LYS A 792 -32.95 2.84 -10.65
C LYS A 792 -33.46 4.26 -10.95
N LEU A 793 -32.74 4.98 -11.83
CA LEU A 793 -32.93 6.39 -12.21
C LEU A 793 -32.81 6.65 -13.74
N ASN A 794 -31.91 7.54 -14.19
CA ASN A 794 -32.17 8.39 -15.37
C ASN A 794 -30.99 8.79 -16.29
N GLY A 795 -29.72 8.96 -15.87
CA GLY A 795 -28.65 9.36 -16.81
C GLY A 795 -28.41 8.27 -17.91
N PRO A 796 -28.53 8.50 -19.22
CA PRO A 796 -28.56 7.40 -20.20
C PRO A 796 -27.40 7.34 -21.21
N ILE A 797 -26.99 6.12 -21.61
CA ILE A 797 -25.76 5.77 -22.35
C ILE A 797 -25.62 6.22 -23.83
N VAL A 798 -24.37 6.49 -24.29
CA VAL A 798 -23.92 6.64 -25.69
C VAL A 798 -23.15 5.38 -26.11
N GLY A 799 -22.16 4.90 -25.35
CA GLY A 799 -21.62 3.55 -25.55
C GLY A 799 -20.47 3.13 -24.63
N GLY A 800 -19.72 2.09 -24.99
CA GLY A 800 -18.39 1.86 -24.43
C GLY A 800 -18.20 1.16 -23.09
N GLY A 801 -18.92 1.42 -22.00
CA GLY A 801 -18.86 0.47 -20.86
C GLY A 801 -18.43 0.89 -19.50
N VAL A 802 -17.26 0.51 -18.96
CA VAL A 802 -16.90 0.86 -17.56
C VAL A 802 -15.39 0.94 -17.37
N ARG A 803 -14.78 1.73 -16.46
CA ARG A 803 -13.39 1.58 -15.96
C ARG A 803 -12.75 2.28 -14.69
N SER A 804 -13.33 3.18 -13.85
CA SER A 804 -12.67 3.66 -12.62
C SER A 804 -13.53 4.40 -11.56
N PHE A 805 -13.33 4.23 -10.24
CA PHE A 805 -14.30 4.56 -9.15
C PHE A 805 -13.68 4.94 -7.78
N ASP A 806 -14.45 5.13 -6.69
CA ASP A 806 -14.08 4.63 -5.32
C ASP A 806 -14.16 5.61 -4.15
N ILE A 807 -15.32 5.58 -3.47
CA ILE A 807 -15.61 5.81 -2.04
C ILE A 807 -14.74 6.81 -1.18
N ALA A 808 -15.37 7.61 -0.29
CA ALA A 808 -14.66 8.36 0.80
C ALA A 808 -14.80 7.63 2.14
N PRO A 809 -14.61 8.32 3.30
CA PRO A 809 -15.10 8.02 4.65
C PRO A 809 -16.50 8.46 5.08
N ASP A 810 -16.87 8.20 6.34
CA ASP A 810 -18.16 8.50 6.95
C ASP A 810 -19.46 7.92 6.32
N GLY A 811 -19.38 6.92 5.41
CA GLY A 811 -20.41 5.90 5.10
C GLY A 811 -21.03 5.87 3.69
N ALA A 812 -21.35 7.03 3.16
CA ALA A 812 -22.58 7.18 2.37
C ALA A 812 -22.48 7.62 0.90
N ARG A 813 -21.36 7.51 0.17
CA ARG A 813 -21.19 8.20 -1.13
C ARG A 813 -20.03 7.52 -1.93
N VAL A 814 -20.16 7.36 -3.25
CA VAL A 814 -19.34 6.51 -4.15
C VAL A 814 -18.67 7.32 -5.29
N ALA A 815 -17.85 6.72 -6.17
CA ALA A 815 -17.75 7.23 -7.56
C ALA A 815 -17.88 6.23 -8.69
N TYR A 816 -18.56 6.68 -9.75
CA TYR A 816 -18.81 6.00 -11.03
C TYR A 816 -18.90 6.98 -12.26
N VAL A 817 -18.24 6.72 -13.42
CA VAL A 817 -17.77 7.57 -14.60
C VAL A 817 -18.69 7.66 -15.80
N ALA A 818 -18.54 8.68 -16.66
CA ALA A 818 -18.99 8.61 -18.04
C ALA A 818 -18.24 9.61 -19.14
N ASP A 819 -17.57 9.47 -20.42
CA ASP A 819 -17.92 8.72 -21.87
C ASP A 819 -20.68 7.52 -22.26
N GLN A 820 -21.80 7.62 -21.43
CA GLN A 820 -23.19 8.10 -21.77
C GLN A 820 -23.53 9.23 -22.80
N GLU A 821 -22.85 10.38 -22.97
CA GLU A 821 -23.29 11.48 -23.88
C GLU A 821 -22.36 11.90 -25.06
N VAL A 822 -21.04 11.60 -25.10
CA VAL A 822 -20.26 11.52 -26.38
C VAL A 822 -19.21 10.41 -26.34
N SER A 823 -19.19 9.56 -27.37
CA SER A 823 -18.32 8.39 -27.61
C SER A 823 -16.86 8.74 -27.92
N SER A 824 -15.93 7.93 -27.39
CA SER A 824 -14.53 8.34 -27.19
C SER A 824 -14.49 9.80 -26.77
N ARG A 825 -15.22 10.11 -25.68
CA ARG A 825 -15.25 11.36 -24.89
C ARG A 825 -15.66 11.20 -23.47
N TYR A 826 -14.66 10.98 -22.68
CA TYR A 826 -14.60 10.65 -21.30
C TYR A 826 -15.24 11.86 -20.41
N GLU A 827 -15.94 11.73 -19.24
CA GLU A 827 -16.54 12.79 -18.26
C GLU A 827 -17.04 12.12 -16.89
N LEU A 828 -17.69 12.76 -15.86
CA LEU A 828 -17.95 12.17 -14.47
C LEU A 828 -19.12 12.90 -13.65
N TYR A 829 -19.99 12.46 -12.64
CA TYR A 829 -21.06 13.36 -12.00
C TYR A 829 -21.48 13.26 -10.48
N SER A 830 -22.04 14.32 -9.81
CA SER A 830 -22.17 14.46 -8.30
C SER A 830 -23.48 14.80 -7.57
N VAL A 831 -23.62 14.22 -6.35
CA VAL A 831 -24.88 13.50 -5.97
C VAL A 831 -24.98 12.83 -4.53
N PRO A 832 -25.61 13.35 -3.43
CA PRO A 832 -25.57 12.82 -2.01
C PRO A 832 -25.66 11.30 -1.62
N LEU A 833 -26.53 10.80 -0.71
CA LEU A 833 -26.22 9.65 0.21
C LEU A 833 -26.65 8.14 -0.02
N THR A 834 -27.56 7.74 -0.92
CA THR A 834 -27.98 6.32 -1.20
C THR A 834 -28.55 5.97 -2.61
N GLY A 835 -28.87 6.99 -3.44
CA GLY A 835 -29.33 7.06 -4.86
C GLY A 835 -30.18 8.31 -5.36
N GLY A 836 -29.84 9.09 -6.46
CA GLY A 836 -30.79 10.11 -7.09
C GLY A 836 -30.52 11.33 -8.11
N SER A 837 -29.54 11.48 -9.05
CA SER A 837 -29.30 12.61 -10.11
C SER A 837 -28.39 13.92 -9.85
N PRO A 838 -27.62 14.62 -10.77
CA PRO A 838 -26.48 15.60 -10.44
C PRO A 838 -26.53 17.21 -10.62
N VAL A 839 -25.46 18.04 -10.94
CA VAL A 839 -25.47 19.54 -11.45
C VAL A 839 -24.55 20.44 -12.56
N LYS A 840 -23.43 20.47 -13.45
CA LYS A 840 -22.16 19.88 -14.20
C LYS A 840 -20.64 20.01 -13.77
N LEU A 841 -19.94 18.92 -13.31
CA LEU A 841 -18.57 18.85 -12.71
C LEU A 841 -17.18 18.98 -13.46
N ASN A 842 -16.90 18.60 -14.71
CA ASN A 842 -15.64 18.92 -15.40
C ASN A 842 -15.85 20.20 -16.18
N GLY A 843 -14.75 20.80 -16.57
CA GLY A 843 -14.57 22.06 -17.25
C GLY A 843 -15.08 21.93 -18.68
N ALA A 844 -14.40 22.61 -19.58
CA ALA A 844 -14.59 22.39 -20.99
C ALA A 844 -13.24 21.90 -21.48
N LEU A 845 -13.14 20.59 -21.58
CA LEU A 845 -12.03 19.89 -22.19
C LEU A 845 -11.91 20.37 -23.69
N VAL A 846 -10.75 20.25 -24.34
CA VAL A 846 -10.38 20.88 -25.66
C VAL A 846 -10.20 19.87 -26.82
N SER A 847 -9.29 19.95 -27.83
CA SER A 847 -8.93 18.87 -28.80
C SER A 847 -7.62 18.06 -28.56
N GLY A 848 -7.69 16.71 -28.63
CA GLY A 848 -6.81 15.80 -27.84
C GLY A 848 -7.43 14.54 -27.15
N GLY A 849 -7.10 14.18 -25.88
CA GLY A 849 -7.28 12.81 -25.33
C GLY A 849 -8.12 12.56 -24.02
N SER A 850 -8.01 11.34 -23.39
CA SER A 850 -8.85 10.64 -22.33
C SER A 850 -9.30 11.37 -21.02
N ILE A 851 -9.62 10.88 -19.79
CA ILE A 851 -8.72 11.13 -18.60
C ILE A 851 -8.01 9.77 -18.41
N SER A 852 -6.83 9.66 -17.86
CA SER A 852 -5.95 8.52 -18.13
C SER A 852 -6.19 7.28 -17.30
N GLY A 853 -5.65 6.16 -17.79
CA GLY A 853 -5.45 4.94 -17.02
C GLY A 853 -4.61 5.09 -15.73
N GLY A 854 -4.69 4.08 -14.84
CA GLY A 854 -3.60 3.71 -13.91
C GLY A 854 -4.02 3.56 -12.44
N SER A 855 -3.28 2.84 -11.58
CA SER A 855 -3.51 2.63 -10.10
C SER A 855 -3.12 3.82 -9.27
N LYS A 856 -3.55 4.93 -9.82
CA LYS A 856 -2.98 6.25 -9.81
C LYS A 856 -3.91 7.18 -10.59
N GLY A 857 -4.92 6.68 -11.29
CA GLY A 857 -5.94 7.42 -12.00
C GLY A 857 -6.98 7.96 -11.05
N PHE A 858 -7.04 7.48 -9.80
CA PHE A 858 -7.34 8.28 -8.64
C PHE A 858 -6.48 7.82 -7.47
N ALA A 859 -6.67 8.51 -6.34
CA ALA A 859 -7.47 7.96 -5.25
C ALA A 859 -8.49 8.97 -4.75
N PHE A 860 -9.29 8.63 -3.75
CA PHE A 860 -10.24 9.56 -3.21
C PHE A 860 -10.60 9.45 -1.69
N SER A 861 -10.98 10.55 -0.96
CA SER A 861 -10.34 11.12 0.27
C SER A 861 -10.71 10.49 1.59
N PRO A 862 -9.79 9.85 2.35
CA PRO A 862 -10.07 9.27 3.65
C PRO A 862 -10.55 10.17 4.84
N ALA A 863 -11.24 11.30 4.65
CA ALA A 863 -12.50 11.67 5.40
C ALA A 863 -13.40 12.71 4.70
N SER A 864 -13.43 12.60 3.37
CA SER A 864 -14.58 12.96 2.53
C SER A 864 -14.88 14.41 2.24
N THR A 865 -13.96 15.33 2.53
CA THR A 865 -14.18 16.74 2.26
C THR A 865 -13.29 17.38 1.17
N ARG A 866 -12.38 16.65 0.46
CA ARG A 866 -11.38 16.97 -0.63
C ARG A 866 -11.20 16.01 -1.92
N VAL A 867 -10.92 16.34 -3.20
CA VAL A 867 -10.97 15.46 -4.48
C VAL A 867 -9.68 15.43 -5.36
N LEU A 868 -9.43 14.61 -6.44
CA LEU A 868 -8.22 14.75 -7.37
C LEU A 868 -8.35 14.31 -8.91
N TYR A 869 -7.42 14.55 -9.90
CA TYR A 869 -7.47 14.11 -11.36
C TYR A 869 -6.11 13.72 -11.99
N VAL A 870 -6.09 13.05 -13.16
CA VAL A 870 -4.94 12.94 -14.08
C VAL A 870 -5.38 12.81 -15.57
N ALA A 871 -4.83 13.55 -16.56
CA ALA A 871 -4.69 13.34 -18.06
C ALA A 871 -4.66 14.31 -19.32
N ASP A 872 -5.02 15.61 -19.48
CA ASP A 872 -4.61 16.59 -20.58
C ASP A 872 -5.50 17.89 -20.77
N GLN A 873 -6.53 18.14 -19.95
CA GLN A 873 -7.43 19.29 -19.66
C GLN A 873 -7.56 20.52 -20.57
N ASP A 874 -6.49 21.02 -21.19
CA ASP A 874 -6.50 22.12 -22.12
C ASP A 874 -5.71 21.91 -23.46
N VAL A 875 -4.91 20.87 -23.81
CA VAL A 875 -4.48 20.36 -25.17
C VAL A 875 -4.07 18.91 -25.09
N ASN A 876 -4.02 18.24 -26.24
CA ASN A 876 -3.47 16.91 -26.31
C ASN A 876 -2.11 16.67 -25.58
N ASP A 877 -1.99 15.48 -24.99
CA ASP A 877 -0.79 14.67 -24.68
C ASP A 877 0.18 15.05 -23.55
N ARG A 878 0.23 16.29 -23.02
CA ARG A 878 1.43 16.81 -22.33
C ARG A 878 1.23 17.11 -20.83
N PHE A 879 1.66 16.25 -19.93
CA PHE A 879 0.68 15.49 -19.17
C PHE A 879 0.77 15.88 -17.61
N GLU A 880 -0.23 16.55 -16.94
CA GLU A 880 -0.45 17.04 -15.50
C GLU A 880 -1.59 16.46 -14.49
N LEU A 881 -2.42 17.17 -13.66
CA LEU A 881 -3.36 16.56 -12.61
C LEU A 881 -4.54 17.51 -12.14
N TYR A 882 -5.73 17.18 -11.51
CA TYR A 882 -6.86 18.18 -11.14
C TYR A 882 -7.82 18.06 -9.84
N SER A 883 -8.80 18.95 -9.39
CA SER A 883 -9.82 18.74 -8.21
C SER A 883 -10.93 19.82 -7.79
N VAL A 884 -11.87 19.72 -6.76
CA VAL A 884 -12.88 20.76 -6.24
C VAL A 884 -13.88 20.39 -5.10
N LEU A 885 -14.54 21.38 -4.42
CA LEU A 885 -15.78 21.31 -3.55
C LEU A 885 -17.01 20.62 -4.28
N ALA A 886 -16.87 19.35 -4.68
CA ALA A 886 -17.68 18.42 -5.48
C ALA A 886 -19.17 18.17 -5.20
N THR A 887 -19.73 18.47 -4.03
CA THR A 887 -21.22 18.60 -3.90
C THR A 887 -21.73 19.66 -4.86
N GLY A 888 -20.87 20.61 -5.21
CA GLY A 888 -20.94 21.43 -6.40
C GLY A 888 -20.08 22.67 -6.27
N GLY A 889 -19.20 22.97 -7.23
CA GLY A 889 -18.25 24.06 -7.03
C GLY A 889 -17.67 24.72 -8.27
N ALA A 890 -16.49 25.29 -8.04
CA ALA A 890 -15.59 25.90 -8.99
C ALA A 890 -14.15 25.59 -8.51
N SER A 891 -13.18 25.29 -9.38
CA SER A 891 -11.81 24.93 -9.01
C SER A 891 -10.76 25.77 -9.73
N VAL A 892 -9.61 25.24 -10.11
CA VAL A 892 -8.31 25.85 -9.82
C VAL A 892 -7.30 25.44 -10.88
N LYS A 893 -6.54 26.37 -11.48
CA LYS A 893 -5.28 25.97 -12.13
C LYS A 893 -4.52 25.24 -11.05
N LEU A 894 -3.75 24.18 -11.30
CA LEU A 894 -2.60 24.05 -10.41
C LEU A 894 -1.54 25.03 -10.89
N ASN A 895 -0.27 24.86 -10.62
CA ASN A 895 0.68 25.16 -11.64
C ASN A 895 2.00 26.02 -11.07
N GLY A 896 3.34 25.89 -11.36
CA GLY A 896 4.46 26.84 -11.81
C GLY A 896 5.37 26.30 -13.04
N SER A 897 5.56 26.89 -14.28
CA SER A 897 6.50 26.65 -15.52
C SER A 897 6.58 25.31 -16.43
N LEU A 898 7.38 25.15 -17.59
CA LEU A 898 7.76 23.82 -18.30
C LEU A 898 8.98 23.46 -19.20
N ALA A 899 9.33 22.14 -19.14
CA ALA A 899 9.76 21.20 -20.19
C ALA A 899 8.70 20.74 -21.25
N PRO A 900 8.92 21.02 -22.55
CA PRO A 900 8.13 20.50 -23.67
C PRO A 900 8.31 19.00 -23.95
N GLY A 901 7.24 18.21 -23.78
CA GLY A 901 7.24 16.76 -24.00
C GLY A 901 5.89 16.17 -24.43
N SER A 902 5.89 14.87 -24.72
CA SER A 902 4.67 14.08 -25.03
C SER A 902 4.57 12.82 -24.15
N GLY A 903 4.96 12.97 -22.88
CA GLY A 903 5.34 11.86 -21.98
C GLY A 903 4.43 11.72 -20.77
N ILE A 904 4.63 10.65 -19.98
CA ILE A 904 3.94 10.43 -18.69
C ILE A 904 4.54 11.32 -17.62
N SER A 905 4.19 12.59 -17.74
CA SER A 905 4.67 13.66 -16.91
C SER A 905 3.96 13.77 -15.55
N ILE A 906 3.45 12.69 -14.94
CA ILE A 906 3.06 12.42 -13.52
C ILE A 906 2.84 10.90 -13.43
N GLN A 907 3.64 10.13 -12.69
CA GLN A 907 3.69 8.65 -12.77
C GLN A 907 3.13 7.72 -11.65
N THR A 908 2.88 8.06 -10.34
CA THR A 908 2.68 7.14 -9.15
C THR A 908 2.37 7.77 -7.73
N VAL A 909 1.27 7.40 -7.01
CA VAL A 909 0.67 8.10 -5.81
C VAL A 909 -0.04 7.18 -4.74
N ARG A 910 0.08 7.42 -3.42
CA ARG A 910 -0.85 6.99 -2.29
C ARG A 910 -1.29 8.29 -1.51
N PHE A 911 -2.36 8.58 -0.68
CA PHE A 911 -2.56 9.97 -0.05
C PHE A 911 -2.67 10.51 1.46
N SER A 912 -3.66 10.48 2.37
CA SER A 912 -3.50 11.08 3.76
C SER A 912 -4.22 10.39 4.94
N ALA A 913 -4.11 10.88 6.20
CA ALA A 913 -4.52 10.24 7.50
C ALA A 913 -5.45 11.10 8.36
N ASP A 914 -5.45 12.41 8.13
CA ASP A 914 -6.22 13.41 8.86
C ASP A 914 -6.28 14.75 8.06
N SER A 915 -6.15 14.65 6.73
CA SER A 915 -6.06 15.72 5.71
C SER A 915 -5.16 16.89 6.01
N ARG A 916 -3.84 16.70 6.09
CA ARG A 916 -2.93 17.84 5.90
C ARG A 916 -2.90 18.19 4.44
N ASN A 917 -2.22 17.43 3.58
CA ASN A 917 -1.65 18.03 2.36
C ASN A 917 -1.38 17.02 1.19
N ALA A 918 -1.20 17.44 -0.10
CA ALA A 918 -0.82 16.59 -1.27
C ALA A 918 0.26 17.10 -2.25
N VAL A 919 0.66 16.23 -3.21
CA VAL A 919 2.02 16.03 -3.78
C VAL A 919 2.07 15.40 -5.23
N PHE A 920 2.98 15.63 -6.26
CA PHE A 920 3.06 14.96 -7.66
C PHE A 920 4.37 14.97 -8.55
N LEU A 921 4.44 14.09 -9.64
CA LEU A 921 5.34 13.49 -10.79
C LEU A 921 5.59 14.14 -12.25
N ALA A 922 5.45 15.45 -12.51
CA ALA A 922 5.92 16.21 -13.71
C ALA A 922 7.38 16.71 -13.87
N ASP A 923 7.99 16.55 -15.02
CA ASP A 923 9.45 16.43 -15.19
C ASP A 923 10.25 17.76 -15.38
N ASP A 924 10.73 18.47 -14.30
CA ASP A 924 10.94 19.96 -14.17
C ASP A 924 11.65 20.69 -15.32
N GLU A 925 12.69 21.50 -15.11
CA GLU A 925 13.33 22.26 -16.20
C GLU A 925 13.93 21.34 -17.31
N VAL A 926 13.79 20.01 -17.20
CA VAL A 926 14.18 18.98 -18.18
C VAL A 926 13.17 17.82 -18.28
N GLU A 927 12.70 17.52 -19.50
CA GLU A 927 11.83 16.37 -19.83
C GLU A 927 12.40 14.99 -19.36
N ASN A 928 11.55 14.15 -18.78
CA ASN A 928 11.82 12.83 -18.15
C ASN A 928 12.86 12.82 -17.01
N VAL A 929 13.28 13.97 -16.52
CA VAL A 929 13.97 14.14 -15.24
C VAL A 929 12.87 14.26 -14.15
N TYR A 930 13.08 13.89 -12.87
CA TYR A 930 11.95 13.85 -11.89
C TYR A 930 12.13 14.60 -10.54
N GLU A 931 11.04 15.20 -10.06
CA GLU A 931 10.88 16.42 -9.26
C GLU A 931 9.74 16.62 -8.17
N LEU A 932 9.20 15.69 -7.36
CA LEU A 932 8.08 15.71 -6.33
C LEU A 932 7.32 17.01 -5.89
N PHE A 933 6.02 17.13 -5.56
CA PHE A 933 5.45 18.53 -5.43
C PHE A 933 4.29 18.85 -4.46
N SER A 934 4.53 19.48 -3.32
CA SER A 934 3.56 19.74 -2.22
C SER A 934 2.76 21.04 -2.26
N ARG A 935 1.47 21.07 -1.89
CA ARG A 935 0.73 22.34 -1.69
C ARG A 935 -0.42 22.33 -0.71
N ARG A 936 -0.61 23.43 0.04
CA ARG A 936 -1.70 23.86 0.98
C ARG A 936 -3.13 23.66 0.44
N ILE A 937 -3.49 22.40 0.23
CA ILE A 937 -4.67 21.73 -0.35
C ILE A 937 -6.13 22.32 -0.29
N ASN A 938 -6.30 23.64 -0.25
CA ASN A 938 -7.47 24.38 -0.73
C ASN A 938 -7.14 25.66 -1.56
N GLY A 939 -5.95 26.26 -1.36
CA GLY A 939 -5.43 27.49 -1.99
C GLY A 939 -5.52 28.85 -1.24
N SER A 940 -4.36 29.49 -0.89
CA SER A 940 -4.01 30.89 -0.41
C SER A 940 -2.54 31.12 0.16
N GLY A 941 -1.44 31.07 -0.63
CA GLY A 941 -0.03 30.86 -0.14
C GLY A 941 1.14 30.92 -1.19
N LYS A 942 2.19 30.04 -1.18
CA LYS A 942 3.23 29.87 -2.28
C LYS A 942 3.86 28.42 -2.39
N VAL A 943 4.64 28.07 -3.46
CA VAL A 943 5.31 26.75 -3.79
C VAL A 943 6.87 26.67 -3.69
N THR A 944 7.47 25.48 -3.80
CA THR A 944 8.32 24.86 -2.78
C THR A 944 9.24 23.70 -3.18
N LYS A 945 9.80 23.57 -4.37
CA LYS A 945 10.98 22.71 -4.69
C LYS A 945 11.64 21.89 -3.53
N LEU A 946 11.40 20.55 -3.30
CA LEU A 946 12.01 19.37 -2.49
C LEU A 946 13.41 18.61 -2.81
N ASN A 947 14.13 18.49 -3.94
CA ASN A 947 15.41 17.72 -4.11
C ASN A 947 16.72 18.43 -3.67
N SER A 948 17.90 18.40 -4.31
CA SER A 948 19.05 19.30 -4.00
C SER A 948 19.91 19.37 -5.24
N PRO A 949 20.18 20.58 -5.75
CA PRO A 949 19.92 20.92 -7.14
C PRO A 949 20.38 19.78 -8.03
N LEU A 950 19.51 18.82 -8.38
CA LEU A 950 19.88 17.53 -8.92
C LEU A 950 20.56 17.75 -10.28
N PRO A 951 21.90 17.70 -10.40
CA PRO A 951 22.52 18.14 -11.63
C PRO A 951 22.22 17.21 -12.80
N ALA A 952 22.40 17.78 -13.99
CA ALA A 952 22.03 17.22 -15.30
C ALA A 952 22.18 15.70 -15.38
N GLY A 953 21.03 15.04 -15.39
CA GLY A 953 20.82 13.64 -15.01
C GLY A 953 19.50 13.53 -14.25
N GLY A 954 19.28 14.43 -13.29
CA GLY A 954 18.03 14.67 -12.54
C GLY A 954 16.96 13.56 -12.39
N SER A 955 16.85 12.88 -11.26
CA SER A 955 15.57 12.31 -10.79
C SER A 955 15.36 12.10 -9.30
N VAL A 956 14.10 12.34 -8.95
CA VAL A 956 13.28 11.78 -7.87
C VAL A 956 12.16 10.99 -8.48
N GLN A 957 12.34 9.69 -8.45
CA GLN A 957 11.32 8.76 -8.82
C GLN A 957 10.79 8.03 -7.56
N GLY A 958 10.33 8.63 -6.41
CA GLY A 958 9.99 7.87 -5.15
C GLY A 958 8.83 8.15 -4.11
N PHE A 959 7.71 7.40 -4.01
CA PHE A 959 6.44 7.83 -3.29
C PHE A 959 6.02 7.34 -1.88
N ALA A 960 4.87 7.86 -1.31
CA ALA A 960 3.79 7.12 -0.56
C ALA A 960 3.23 7.34 0.95
N LEU A 961 3.59 8.31 1.81
CA LEU A 961 3.17 8.59 3.27
C LEU A 961 2.91 7.55 4.43
N SER A 962 2.93 8.03 5.70
CA SER A 962 2.92 7.45 7.10
C SER A 962 1.80 7.82 8.04
N PRO A 963 1.46 7.09 9.12
CA PRO A 963 0.26 7.28 9.96
C PRO A 963 -0.23 8.61 10.59
N ASP A 964 0.42 9.39 11.49
CA ASP A 964 -0.17 10.69 11.99
C ASP A 964 -0.21 11.88 10.98
N GLY A 965 0.75 12.83 10.86
CA GLY A 965 0.84 13.64 9.65
C GLY A 965 1.94 14.69 9.44
N GLN A 966 3.20 14.45 9.77
CA GLN A 966 4.27 15.47 9.96
C GLN A 966 5.66 15.41 9.17
N GLN A 967 6.02 14.54 8.17
CA GLN A 967 7.38 14.44 7.46
C GLN A 967 7.63 14.32 5.86
N VAL A 968 7.54 13.17 5.14
CA VAL A 968 7.88 12.63 3.72
C VAL A 968 9.30 12.34 3.11
N VAL A 969 9.59 11.03 2.97
CA VAL A 969 10.69 10.31 2.29
C VAL A 969 10.45 10.16 0.77
N TYR A 970 11.50 10.00 -0.04
CA TYR A 970 11.38 9.65 -1.47
C TYR A 970 12.73 9.26 -2.12
N VAL A 971 12.99 8.09 -2.72
CA VAL A 971 14.32 7.95 -3.37
C VAL A 971 14.46 9.02 -4.49
N ALA A 972 15.69 9.51 -4.68
CA ALA A 972 16.15 10.67 -5.42
C ALA A 972 17.61 10.45 -5.79
N GLU A 973 18.25 11.32 -6.58
CA GLU A 973 19.67 11.09 -6.89
C GLU A 973 20.68 12.25 -6.62
N GLN A 974 20.30 13.27 -5.84
CA GLN A 974 20.97 14.51 -5.32
C GLN A 974 22.49 14.94 -5.33
N GLU A 975 23.55 14.21 -5.65
CA GLU A 975 24.95 14.80 -5.67
C GLU A 975 25.99 14.11 -6.61
N ALA A 976 25.71 13.05 -7.41
CA ALA A 976 26.43 12.51 -8.62
C ALA A 976 25.82 11.23 -9.29
N ASP A 977 25.49 11.30 -10.58
CA ASP A 977 24.68 10.41 -11.48
C ASP A 977 24.63 8.85 -11.33
N ASP A 978 23.82 8.28 -10.42
CA ASP A 978 23.69 6.85 -10.00
C ASP A 978 24.49 6.36 -8.75
N ARG A 979 23.85 6.39 -7.59
CA ARG A 979 24.32 6.29 -6.18
C ARG A 979 23.24 6.74 -5.17
N ARG A 980 22.07 6.18 -4.91
CA ARG A 980 21.05 6.82 -4.01
C ARG A 980 21.53 7.33 -2.57
N GLU A 981 20.73 8.04 -1.76
CA GLU A 981 21.11 8.60 -0.43
C GLU A 981 19.98 9.38 0.26
N LEU A 982 19.07 8.61 0.73
CA LEU A 982 17.73 8.93 1.18
C LEU A 982 17.61 9.98 2.37
N TYR A 983 17.34 11.31 2.30
CA TYR A 983 16.93 12.29 3.35
C TYR A 983 15.50 12.39 3.97
N ALA A 984 15.40 12.57 5.27
CA ALA A 984 14.13 12.89 5.95
C ALA A 984 13.58 14.27 5.63
N ILE A 985 12.48 14.83 6.21
CA ILE A 985 12.00 16.22 5.99
C ILE A 985 10.78 16.68 6.84
N PRO A 986 10.52 17.98 7.21
CA PRO A 986 9.13 18.05 8.64
C PRO A 986 7.66 18.32 8.15
N VAL A 987 7.31 17.85 6.96
CA VAL A 987 6.17 18.07 6.03
C VAL A 987 5.71 19.53 5.64
N ARG A 988 5.96 20.68 6.32
CA ARG A 988 5.50 22.09 5.95
C ARG A 988 6.51 23.16 5.46
N GLY A 989 7.69 22.78 5.00
CA GLY A 989 8.80 23.72 4.70
C GLY A 989 9.59 24.01 5.97
N GLY A 990 10.92 24.17 5.89
CA GLY A 990 11.79 23.87 7.04
C GLY A 990 13.34 23.88 6.89
N THR A 991 14.08 22.80 7.29
CA THR A 991 15.58 22.67 7.21
C THR A 991 16.04 21.20 7.24
N ARG A 992 17.22 20.80 6.63
CA ARG A 992 17.89 19.46 6.36
C ARG A 992 18.37 18.58 7.59
N ARG A 993 18.81 17.28 7.54
CA ARG A 993 19.31 16.29 8.59
C ARG A 993 19.66 14.91 7.85
N LYS A 994 20.37 13.85 8.35
CA LYS A 994 21.06 12.72 7.57
C LYS A 994 20.73 11.23 8.13
N LEU A 995 20.97 10.06 7.46
CA LEU A 995 20.57 8.69 7.88
C LEU A 995 21.54 7.56 7.47
N ASN A 996 22.45 7.61 6.51
CA ASN A 996 23.38 6.49 6.28
C ASN A 996 24.73 7.09 6.05
N GLY A 997 25.60 6.62 6.92
CA GLY A 997 27.03 6.65 6.84
C GLY A 997 27.61 6.39 5.46
N PRO A 998 28.94 6.49 5.39
CA PRO A 998 29.70 6.43 4.16
C PRO A 998 29.49 5.19 3.30
N LEU A 999 30.32 5.10 2.26
CA LEU A 999 30.28 4.16 1.14
C LEU A 999 31.67 3.93 0.56
N VAL A 1000 31.94 2.73 0.04
CA VAL A 1000 32.48 2.67 -1.31
C VAL A 1000 31.40 2.12 -2.24
N ALA A 1001 31.68 1.31 -3.25
CA ALA A 1001 31.09 1.58 -4.53
C ALA A 1001 30.58 0.30 -5.24
N ARG A 1002 29.24 0.03 -5.23
CA ARG A 1002 28.41 -0.06 -6.47
C ARG A 1002 26.86 -0.06 -6.30
N GLY A 1003 26.25 -0.20 -5.13
CA GLY A 1003 24.77 -0.23 -5.09
C GLY A 1003 24.01 1.11 -5.38
N TYR A 1004 22.72 1.07 -5.74
CA TYR A 1004 21.79 2.24 -5.75
C TYR A 1004 20.28 1.91 -5.42
N VAL A 1005 19.78 2.30 -4.23
CA VAL A 1005 18.50 2.04 -3.48
C VAL A 1005 17.34 1.19 -4.10
N TRP A 1006 16.78 0.32 -3.24
CA TRP A 1006 15.59 -0.59 -3.31
C TRP A 1006 14.23 0.06 -2.77
N ASN A 1007 13.17 -0.68 -2.32
CA ASN A 1007 11.76 -0.16 -2.10
C ASN A 1007 11.12 -0.24 -0.67
N PHE A 1008 10.16 0.65 -0.30
CA PHE A 1008 9.79 1.09 1.08
C PHE A 1008 8.36 1.07 1.62
N GLU A 1009 8.15 0.78 2.92
CA GLU A 1009 6.76 0.67 3.46
C GLU A 1009 6.47 0.72 5.03
N ILE A 1010 5.44 1.44 5.54
CA ILE A 1010 5.50 2.12 6.88
C ILE A 1010 4.60 1.69 8.04
N SER A 1011 5.27 1.67 9.20
CA SER A 1011 5.04 2.22 10.57
C SER A 1011 3.63 2.70 10.94
N PRO A 1012 2.64 1.84 11.12
CA PRO A 1012 1.51 2.09 12.02
C PRO A 1012 1.67 3.13 13.15
N ASP A 1013 2.69 3.10 14.02
CA ASP A 1013 2.88 4.18 15.03
C ASP A 1013 4.15 4.99 14.87
N GLY A 1014 5.21 4.41 14.33
CA GLY A 1014 6.37 5.17 13.90
C GLY A 1014 7.06 5.97 15.00
N ARG A 1015 7.95 5.27 15.70
CA ARG A 1015 9.28 5.76 15.99
C ARG A 1015 10.36 5.13 15.04
N ARG A 1016 10.14 4.88 13.73
CA ARG A 1016 11.13 4.23 12.80
C ARG A 1016 11.05 4.61 11.29
N VAL A 1017 12.01 4.10 10.48
CA VAL A 1017 12.09 3.86 9.00
C VAL A 1017 13.02 2.68 8.63
N VAL A 1018 12.65 1.53 8.08
CA VAL A 1018 13.54 0.70 7.20
C VAL A 1018 13.92 1.45 5.92
N TYR A 1019 15.17 1.51 5.42
CA TYR A 1019 15.50 1.69 3.97
C TYR A 1019 16.04 0.50 3.15
N SER A 1020 16.66 0.57 1.92
CA SER A 1020 17.27 -0.66 1.29
C SER A 1020 18.33 -0.68 0.19
N ALA A 1021 19.30 -1.66 0.29
CA ALA A 1021 20.67 -1.55 -0.27
C ALA A 1021 21.97 -2.44 0.06
N ASP A 1022 23.19 -1.95 -0.30
CA ASP A 1022 24.57 -2.53 -0.37
C ASP A 1022 25.75 -1.77 0.34
N GLN A 1023 25.56 -0.92 1.37
CA GLN A 1023 26.50 0.12 1.91
C GLN A 1023 27.97 -0.08 2.39
N ASP A 1024 28.60 -1.26 2.49
CA ASP A 1024 30.04 -1.42 2.86
C ASP A 1024 30.79 -2.34 1.94
N THR A 1025 30.07 -3.36 1.50
CA THR A 1025 30.54 -4.64 1.03
C THR A 1025 29.93 -4.81 -0.38
N GLU A 1026 30.64 -5.21 -1.44
CA GLU A 1026 30.09 -4.94 -2.80
C GLU A 1026 28.92 -5.85 -3.23
N ASN A 1027 28.00 -5.30 -4.04
CA ASN A 1027 26.94 -5.96 -4.84
C ASN A 1027 25.76 -6.58 -4.07
N VAL A 1028 25.59 -6.34 -2.77
CA VAL A 1028 24.77 -7.20 -1.91
C VAL A 1028 23.66 -6.44 -1.11
N THR A 1029 23.18 -6.88 0.05
CA THR A 1029 21.77 -6.66 0.49
C THR A 1029 21.42 -7.00 1.97
N GLU A 1030 21.88 -6.20 2.94
CA GLU A 1030 21.76 -6.24 4.43
C GLU A 1030 20.79 -5.19 5.12
N ILE A 1031 19.68 -5.43 5.84
CA ILE A 1031 18.89 -4.32 6.51
C ILE A 1031 19.72 -3.47 7.59
N TYR A 1032 19.30 -2.31 8.15
CA TYR A 1032 19.86 -1.54 9.32
C TYR A 1032 18.85 -1.21 10.51
N GLU A 1033 18.77 -0.03 11.24
CA GLU A 1033 17.80 0.36 12.39
C GLU A 1033 17.86 1.83 12.98
N SER A 1034 16.98 2.38 13.89
CA SER A 1034 16.82 3.83 14.40
C SER A 1034 15.52 4.62 14.87
N ASN A 1035 15.39 5.14 16.11
CA ASN A 1035 14.26 5.98 16.65
C ASN A 1035 13.84 7.29 15.88
N LEU A 1036 12.68 7.36 15.21
CA LEU A 1036 12.15 8.49 14.40
C LEU A 1036 12.32 9.89 15.00
N ARG A 1037 11.51 10.13 16.02
CA ARG A 1037 11.25 11.38 16.69
C ARG A 1037 12.50 11.63 17.52
N VAL A 1038 12.98 12.87 17.64
CA VAL A 1038 13.91 13.11 18.76
C VAL A 1038 13.17 12.68 20.02
N PRO A 1039 13.75 11.82 20.87
CA PRO A 1039 13.24 11.67 22.22
C PRO A 1039 13.38 13.04 22.90
N VAL A 1040 12.28 13.80 22.97
CA VAL A 1040 12.26 15.12 23.61
C VAL A 1040 12.52 14.88 25.10
N ALA A 1041 13.74 15.19 25.54
CA ALA A 1041 14.21 14.90 26.88
C ALA A 1041 13.21 15.44 27.94
N PRO A 1042 12.77 14.63 28.92
CA PRO A 1042 11.77 15.05 29.89
C PRO A 1042 12.18 16.34 30.60
N ALA A 1043 11.29 17.34 30.58
CA ALA A 1043 11.54 18.64 31.18
C ALA A 1043 11.88 18.48 32.67
N ALA A 1044 13.11 18.85 33.03
CA ALA A 1044 13.65 18.62 34.38
C ALA A 1044 12.71 19.23 35.44
N PRO A 1045 12.32 18.48 36.49
CA PRO A 1045 11.25 18.88 37.39
C PRO A 1045 11.59 20.21 38.08
N THR A 1046 10.83 21.26 37.75
CA THR A 1046 11.03 22.60 38.28
C THR A 1046 10.89 22.57 39.80
N LYS A 1047 12.00 22.79 40.52
CA LYS A 1047 11.99 22.85 41.99
C LYS A 1047 11.11 24.01 42.43
N SER A 1048 9.90 23.70 42.87
CA SER A 1048 8.99 24.66 43.48
C SER A 1048 9.63 25.24 44.74
N GLY A 1049 9.90 26.55 44.70
CA GLY A 1049 10.24 27.29 45.91
C GLY A 1049 9.10 27.19 46.92
N PRO A 1050 9.39 27.18 48.24
CA PRO A 1050 8.36 27.03 49.26
C PRO A 1050 7.34 28.17 49.17
N LYS A 1051 6.06 27.82 48.97
CA LYS A 1051 4.95 28.79 49.10
C LYS A 1051 4.95 29.37 50.52
N PRO A 1052 4.73 30.69 50.69
CA PRO A 1052 4.42 31.25 52.00
C PRO A 1052 3.09 30.68 52.52
N PRO A 1053 2.89 30.58 53.86
CA PRO A 1053 1.70 29.97 54.44
C PRO A 1053 0.43 30.80 54.13
N SER A 1054 -0.63 30.11 53.72
CA SER A 1054 -1.93 30.71 53.43
C SER A 1054 -2.68 31.09 54.71
N THR A 1055 -2.93 32.39 54.91
CA THR A 1055 -3.87 32.86 55.93
C THR A 1055 -5.30 32.44 55.60
N VAL A 1056 -5.90 31.64 56.46
CA VAL A 1056 -7.34 31.35 56.44
C VAL A 1056 -8.10 32.60 56.88
N THR A 1057 -9.18 32.95 56.18
CA THR A 1057 -10.17 33.92 56.66
C THR A 1057 -11.54 33.47 56.20
N VAL A 1058 -12.35 32.98 57.13
CA VAL A 1058 -13.76 32.62 56.92
C VAL A 1058 -14.62 33.74 57.50
N VAL A 1059 -15.46 34.37 56.68
CA VAL A 1059 -16.52 35.28 57.14
C VAL A 1059 -17.77 35.04 56.28
N HIS A 1060 -18.77 34.44 56.92
CA HIS A 1060 -20.19 34.31 56.52
C HIS A 1060 -20.52 33.89 55.09
#